data_AF-A0A2H5AXH3-F1
#
_entry.id   AF-A0A2H5AXH3-F1
#
_cell.length_a   1.000
_cell.length_b   1.000
_cell.length_c   1.000
_cell.angle_alpha   90.00
_cell.angle_beta   90.00
_cell.angle_gamma   90.00
#
_symmetry.space_group_name_H-M   'P 1'
#
loop_
_entity.id
_entity.type
_entity.pdbx_description
1 polymer ?
#
loop_
_entity_poly.entity_id
_entity_poly.type
_entity_poly.pdbx_seq_one_letter_code
_entity_poly.pdbx_strand_id
1 'polypeptide(L)'
;MFYRVGLVRESVDITQTQGLTNCNTRVTYGHAELYYKTQVQTDVPSPAYSALMAGLVPFPDGHGGIAGGGLGGQWAGLRSYGPGKSDAPGPQGGPVDPQSQLVTSLGGLPDGTQLVTNDTQRIYKIVGGAPVWQATCADGICQPASRPTTQAVIDSGQAVPRDGSSAIDQRGRIYQFVGGAPIWQDTCAAPLSCGSPVKVSDWSIDAFDHMNRQPSDGHLVQGWDGNTGLPVAETVGGALVPFETPQEVIDTGYGTDWRTKVTALSSKSYNAIGFVPADGTLVQGAGGAATPVAVMLGGARINVASPQELQDIGYSGDWAGLVRAVPTRAFNLIPADVPRNGTLIQGAGGSSTPVAQIVDGQRVNFGSPQDVIDAGYGADWPSKVKAMPSRAFSLIAERQTTTRGRLYGQLSRYVGKGRHLVITGQAPDGYRLEGSLGELLLAQQPGTHPLYDCQYGGGQFTSRQADCEGQHVNGLLGWLYDSPPTAEQTLAVYRCLAAANGDHFDSTDPACEGQTTEGLQGYTLAYAHLARYAKDGGGHVVTTAGVPDGYHLEATLGLVNLNAVPGTAALYNCHYSGGYFSSLDSGCEGYTRVSGNGYLWKTAPAGVPTVPVYRCTVTATGDHFDSSDPACEGQHTEWLFGYARAPFYSGGTGKADLVSADANGDLRLFGNADALAFNWTGPQVVKNVQADPARIFFADLTGSGRKDLILDNQDGTLTAWPNTGSGWGTARQIGSGWNDPARIRFADLNGDGKADLIAVGADGSLRAFRNIDGIDGTWADAVGFGGGFTDPARVLFADLNGDGKAEAIAVNADGTLTAWPNYGVIDGGSWGTPRQIGSGWNDPARIRFADLNGDGKAEVISIDADGTLRAFRDIDGINANWVGAVQIGSGWNTPARTLFA
;
A
#
# COMPACT_ATOMS: atom_id res chain seq x y z
N MET A 1 -3.23 -47.03 -2.54
CA MET A 1 -4.21 -47.82 -3.34
C MET A 1 -4.49 -47.06 -4.65
N PHE A 2 -5.37 -47.54 -5.54
CA PHE A 2 -5.50 -47.10 -6.94
C PHE A 2 -5.69 -45.59 -7.21
N TYR A 3 -5.28 -45.18 -8.43
CA TYR A 3 -5.50 -43.86 -9.04
C TYR A 3 -6.99 -43.46 -9.16
N ARG A 4 -7.24 -42.14 -9.18
CA ARG A 4 -8.07 -41.51 -10.23
C ARG A 4 -7.67 -40.06 -10.49
N VAL A 5 -7.35 -39.73 -11.74
CA VAL A 5 -7.23 -38.37 -12.26
C VAL A 5 -8.42 -38.12 -13.18
N GLY A 6 -9.11 -36.98 -13.01
CA GLY A 6 -10.15 -36.52 -13.93
C GLY A 6 -9.54 -35.77 -15.10
N LEU A 7 -9.66 -36.30 -16.32
CA LEU A 7 -9.30 -35.58 -17.54
C LEU A 7 -10.49 -34.77 -18.05
N VAL A 8 -10.24 -33.52 -18.41
CA VAL A 8 -10.88 -32.89 -19.57
C VAL A 8 -9.79 -32.73 -20.62
N ARG A 9 -10.05 -33.16 -21.85
CA ARG A 9 -9.17 -32.93 -23.01
C ARG A 9 -9.76 -31.83 -23.86
N GLU A 10 -8.91 -30.92 -24.32
CA GLU A 10 -8.90 -30.54 -25.73
C GLU A 10 -7.50 -30.88 -26.29
N SER A 11 -7.40 -31.02 -27.60
CA SER A 11 -6.27 -31.68 -28.26
C SER A 11 -5.75 -30.89 -29.45
N VAL A 12 -4.43 -30.68 -29.48
CA VAL A 12 -3.69 -30.29 -30.68
C VAL A 12 -2.70 -31.41 -30.98
N ASP A 13 -2.82 -32.03 -32.15
CA ASP A 13 -1.90 -33.08 -32.59
C ASP A 13 -0.53 -32.51 -32.95
N ILE A 14 0.52 -33.18 -32.49
CA ILE A 14 1.91 -32.93 -32.90
C ILE A 14 2.39 -34.14 -33.70
N THR A 15 2.63 -33.97 -35.00
CA THR A 15 3.23 -35.00 -35.85
C THR A 15 4.56 -34.55 -36.44
N GLN A 16 5.53 -35.47 -36.38
CA GLN A 16 6.86 -35.42 -37.01
C GLN A 16 7.83 -34.31 -36.57
N THR A 17 8.65 -34.70 -35.59
CA THR A 17 10.04 -34.27 -35.38
C THR A 17 10.88 -34.20 -36.66
N GLN A 18 11.74 -33.18 -36.79
CA GLN A 18 13.19 -33.36 -36.99
C GLN A 18 13.97 -32.10 -36.51
N GLY A 19 15.20 -32.30 -36.01
CA GLY A 19 16.27 -31.31 -36.20
C GLY A 19 16.44 -30.15 -35.22
N LEU A 20 16.46 -30.39 -33.90
CA LEU A 20 17.11 -29.46 -32.95
C LEU A 20 18.13 -30.19 -32.08
N THR A 21 19.41 -29.89 -32.31
CA THR A 21 20.53 -30.28 -31.44
C THR A 21 21.11 -28.99 -30.85
N ASN A 22 21.38 -28.98 -29.54
CA ASN A 22 21.97 -27.86 -28.78
C ASN A 22 21.09 -26.59 -28.61
N CYS A 23 20.16 -26.63 -27.65
CA CYS A 23 19.65 -25.42 -26.98
C CYS A 23 19.89 -25.52 -25.47
N ASN A 24 20.84 -24.73 -24.93
CA ASN A 24 21.02 -24.56 -23.49
C ASN A 24 20.01 -23.53 -22.95
N THR A 25 18.73 -23.92 -22.88
CA THR A 25 17.66 -23.03 -22.41
C THR A 25 17.67 -22.92 -20.89
N ARG A 26 18.02 -21.73 -20.37
CA ARG A 26 18.01 -21.42 -18.93
C ARG A 26 16.63 -20.88 -18.53
N VAL A 27 15.83 -21.68 -17.84
CA VAL A 27 14.56 -21.24 -17.21
C VAL A 27 14.76 -21.26 -15.70
N THR A 28 14.30 -20.21 -15.01
CA THR A 28 14.46 -20.06 -13.55
C THR A 28 13.08 -20.05 -12.88
N TYR A 29 12.90 -20.93 -11.90
CA TYR A 29 11.85 -20.87 -10.89
C TYR A 29 12.46 -21.24 -9.53
N GLY A 30 11.76 -20.96 -8.43
CA GLY A 30 12.36 -20.86 -7.09
C GLY A 30 13.04 -22.13 -6.52
N HIS A 31 14.18 -21.90 -5.87
CA HIS A 31 14.75 -22.70 -4.78
C HIS A 31 14.88 -24.24 -4.95
N ALA A 32 15.53 -24.69 -6.02
CA ALA A 32 16.25 -25.97 -6.03
C ALA A 32 17.46 -25.94 -6.99
N GLU A 33 18.66 -26.30 -6.51
CA GLU A 33 19.83 -26.55 -7.37
C GLU A 33 20.04 -28.06 -7.58
N LEU A 34 20.16 -28.49 -8.84
CA LEU A 34 20.62 -29.84 -9.20
C LEU A 34 21.69 -29.75 -10.30
N TYR A 35 22.93 -30.04 -9.94
CA TYR A 35 24.06 -30.05 -10.86
C TYR A 35 24.21 -31.42 -11.54
N TYR A 36 24.16 -31.44 -12.86
CA TYR A 36 24.70 -32.54 -13.67
C TYR A 36 25.96 -32.07 -14.40
N LYS A 37 27.00 -32.91 -14.40
CA LYS A 37 28.34 -32.59 -14.89
C LYS A 37 28.81 -33.66 -15.89
N THR A 38 29.10 -33.24 -17.11
CA THR A 38 29.78 -34.06 -18.14
C THR A 38 30.89 -33.25 -18.80
N GLN A 39 32.07 -33.86 -18.92
CA GLN A 39 33.20 -33.38 -19.72
C GLN A 39 33.32 -34.21 -21.01
N VAL A 40 34.28 -33.79 -21.86
CA VAL A 40 34.98 -34.47 -23.00
C VAL A 40 34.83 -33.60 -24.27
N GLN A 41 35.88 -32.91 -24.77
CA GLN A 41 37.09 -33.37 -25.49
C GLN A 41 36.79 -34.11 -26.82
N THR A 42 37.50 -33.93 -27.93
CA THR A 42 38.58 -32.98 -28.31
C THR A 42 38.03 -31.98 -29.37
N ASP A 43 38.69 -31.37 -30.38
CA ASP A 43 40.07 -31.37 -30.89
C ASP A 43 40.39 -30.09 -31.71
N VAL A 44 41.55 -30.04 -32.37
CA VAL A 44 42.01 -28.96 -33.28
C VAL A 44 42.35 -29.54 -34.67
N PRO A 45 42.40 -28.76 -35.77
CA PRO A 45 43.67 -28.11 -36.13
C PRO A 45 43.57 -26.71 -36.78
N SER A 46 44.63 -25.92 -36.62
CA SER A 46 44.90 -24.66 -37.36
C SER A 46 45.60 -24.94 -38.71
N PRO A 47 45.68 -24.00 -39.68
CA PRO A 47 46.59 -22.84 -39.62
C PRO A 47 45.96 -21.53 -40.19
N ALA A 48 46.61 -20.36 -40.38
CA ALA A 48 48.04 -20.02 -40.42
C ALA A 48 48.35 -18.55 -39.99
N TYR A 49 49.66 -18.25 -39.87
CA TYR A 49 50.29 -16.92 -39.68
C TYR A 49 50.16 -16.03 -40.97
N SER A 50 50.44 -14.72 -41.01
CA SER A 50 51.70 -14.04 -40.58
C SER A 50 51.65 -12.50 -40.62
N ALA A 51 52.43 -11.84 -39.74
CA ALA A 51 53.18 -10.57 -39.91
C ALA A 51 52.41 -9.27 -40.32
N LEU A 52 52.78 -8.06 -39.88
CA LEU A 52 54.11 -7.44 -39.76
C LEU A 52 54.26 -6.53 -38.51
N MET A 53 55.46 -5.96 -38.31
CA MET A 53 55.94 -5.38 -37.04
C MET A 53 56.66 -4.01 -37.20
N ALA A 54 56.80 -3.33 -36.06
CA ALA A 54 57.79 -2.29 -35.71
C ALA A 54 57.59 -0.82 -36.17
N GLY A 55 57.85 0.12 -35.24
CA GLY A 55 57.77 1.58 -35.46
C GLY A 55 57.87 2.46 -34.21
N LEU A 56 58.94 2.35 -33.41
CA LEU A 56 59.35 3.36 -32.41
C LEU A 56 60.16 4.48 -33.15
N VAL A 57 60.46 5.69 -32.64
CA VAL A 57 60.87 6.14 -31.29
C VAL A 57 60.36 7.62 -30.99
N PRO A 58 60.93 8.57 -30.19
CA PRO A 58 60.18 9.24 -29.12
C PRO A 58 60.03 10.79 -29.18
N PHE A 59 59.48 11.37 -28.10
CA PHE A 59 59.47 12.80 -27.72
C PHE A 59 60.87 13.45 -27.62
N PRO A 60 60.93 14.80 -27.63
CA PRO A 60 61.29 15.51 -26.39
C PRO A 60 60.46 16.79 -26.08
N ASP A 61 60.72 17.39 -24.92
CA ASP A 61 59.94 18.47 -24.26
C ASP A 61 60.16 19.91 -24.81
N GLY A 62 59.30 20.84 -24.37
CA GLY A 62 59.48 22.28 -24.55
C GLY A 62 58.58 23.14 -23.63
N HIS A 63 59.15 23.77 -22.60
CA HIS A 63 58.44 24.72 -21.73
C HIS A 63 58.26 26.11 -22.37
N GLY A 64 57.17 26.80 -22.03
CA GLY A 64 57.02 28.24 -22.32
C GLY A 64 55.66 28.81 -21.91
N GLY A 65 55.62 29.53 -20.79
CA GLY A 65 54.44 30.31 -20.37
C GLY A 65 54.81 31.77 -20.10
N ILE A 66 53.86 32.68 -20.29
CA ILE A 66 53.86 34.10 -19.88
C ILE A 66 52.38 34.49 -19.64
N ALA A 67 52.13 35.49 -18.79
CA ALA A 67 50.79 35.87 -18.34
C ALA A 67 50.45 37.34 -18.60
N GLY A 68 49.16 37.68 -18.51
CA GLY A 68 48.72 38.95 -17.88
C GLY A 68 47.94 39.95 -18.73
N GLY A 69 46.85 40.48 -18.14
CA GLY A 69 46.15 41.70 -18.57
C GLY A 69 45.01 41.49 -19.58
N GLY A 70 43.78 42.00 -19.41
CA GLY A 70 43.17 42.66 -18.24
C GLY A 70 42.63 44.07 -18.50
N LEU A 71 41.38 44.35 -18.07
CA LEU A 71 40.61 45.59 -18.28
C LEU A 71 40.19 45.79 -19.77
N GLY A 72 39.06 46.38 -20.16
CA GLY A 72 37.99 47.13 -19.46
C GLY A 72 37.70 48.43 -20.24
N GLY A 73 36.47 48.90 -20.50
CA GLY A 73 35.11 48.47 -20.16
C GLY A 73 34.10 49.52 -20.68
N GLN A 74 32.97 49.69 -19.98
CA GLN A 74 31.98 50.79 -20.12
C GLN A 74 31.06 50.84 -21.37
N TRP A 75 29.79 50.55 -21.06
CA TRP A 75 28.55 50.88 -21.76
C TRP A 75 28.33 52.38 -22.01
N ALA A 76 27.58 52.74 -23.07
CA ALA A 76 26.48 53.71 -23.02
C ALA A 76 25.66 53.75 -24.34
N GLY A 77 24.37 54.11 -24.27
CA GLY A 77 23.67 54.79 -25.38
C GLY A 77 22.46 54.08 -26.03
N LEU A 78 21.28 54.10 -25.39
CA LEU A 78 20.01 53.90 -26.11
C LEU A 78 19.60 55.18 -26.88
N ARG A 79 19.22 55.02 -28.15
CA ARG A 79 17.91 55.51 -28.64
C ARG A 79 17.50 54.90 -29.98
N SER A 80 16.19 54.74 -30.17
CA SER A 80 15.55 54.15 -31.34
C SER A 80 14.92 55.21 -32.24
N TYR A 81 14.80 54.93 -33.54
CA TYR A 81 13.83 55.55 -34.45
C TYR A 81 13.36 54.57 -35.52
N GLY A 82 12.17 54.83 -36.08
CA GLY A 82 11.42 53.90 -36.95
C GLY A 82 11.88 53.81 -38.42
N PRO A 83 11.17 53.00 -39.23
CA PRO A 83 11.69 52.48 -40.50
C PRO A 83 11.43 53.38 -41.73
N GLY A 84 12.32 53.26 -42.72
CA GLY A 84 12.12 53.78 -44.07
C GLY A 84 12.76 52.85 -45.12
N LYS A 85 12.02 52.51 -46.18
CA LYS A 85 12.54 51.76 -47.34
C LYS A 85 12.96 52.70 -48.46
N SER A 86 14.09 52.42 -49.10
CA SER A 86 14.40 52.84 -50.47
C SER A 86 15.57 52.01 -51.00
N ASP A 87 15.37 51.27 -52.09
CA ASP A 87 16.40 50.41 -52.67
C ASP A 87 17.40 51.17 -53.56
N ALA A 88 18.68 50.80 -53.49
CA ALA A 88 19.72 51.17 -54.46
C ALA A 88 20.77 50.03 -54.55
N PRO A 89 21.27 49.65 -55.75
CA PRO A 89 22.03 48.40 -55.92
C PRO A 89 23.56 48.55 -55.86
N GLY A 90 24.22 47.55 -55.28
CA GLY A 90 25.68 47.32 -55.33
C GLY A 90 26.41 47.50 -53.99
N PRO A 91 27.62 46.93 -53.81
CA PRO A 91 28.40 46.17 -54.80
C PRO A 91 28.09 44.67 -54.80
N GLN A 92 28.68 43.91 -55.74
CA GLN A 92 28.75 42.46 -55.62
C GLN A 92 29.67 42.08 -54.45
N GLY A 93 29.18 41.26 -53.53
CA GLY A 93 30.06 40.57 -52.60
C GLY A 93 30.96 39.58 -53.34
N GLY A 94 32.25 39.56 -53.01
CA GLY A 94 33.05 38.36 -53.22
C GLY A 94 32.47 37.18 -52.42
N PRO A 95 32.97 35.95 -52.61
CA PRO A 95 32.47 34.79 -51.87
C PRO A 95 32.64 35.01 -50.37
N VAL A 96 31.53 35.37 -49.71
CA VAL A 96 31.43 35.41 -48.26
C VAL A 96 31.66 33.99 -47.78
N ASP A 97 32.63 33.79 -46.89
CA ASP A 97 32.90 32.47 -46.33
C ASP A 97 31.59 31.92 -45.73
N PRO A 98 31.06 30.77 -46.21
CA PRO A 98 29.80 30.21 -45.70
C PRO A 98 29.87 29.84 -44.21
N GLN A 99 31.07 29.80 -43.62
CA GLN A 99 31.29 29.67 -42.17
C GLN A 99 31.09 31.00 -41.42
N SER A 100 31.27 32.15 -42.07
CA SER A 100 31.04 33.48 -41.49
C SER A 100 29.57 33.94 -41.51
N GLN A 101 28.73 33.33 -42.35
CA GLN A 101 27.31 33.66 -42.42
C GLN A 101 26.53 33.19 -41.20
N LEU A 102 25.77 34.11 -40.59
CA LEU A 102 24.82 33.82 -39.51
C LEU A 102 23.78 32.80 -39.97
N VAL A 103 23.72 31.66 -39.28
CA VAL A 103 22.70 30.64 -39.46
C VAL A 103 21.42 31.10 -38.78
N THR A 104 20.36 31.31 -39.58
CA THR A 104 19.03 31.76 -39.14
C THR A 104 17.97 30.64 -39.12
N SER A 105 18.34 29.44 -39.57
CA SER A 105 17.52 28.22 -39.48
C SER A 105 18.42 26.99 -39.55
N LEU A 106 18.07 25.92 -38.83
CA LEU A 106 18.79 24.64 -38.86
C LEU A 106 18.34 23.73 -40.01
N GLY A 107 17.27 24.08 -40.72
CA GLY A 107 16.65 23.25 -41.75
C GLY A 107 17.60 22.94 -42.90
N GLY A 108 17.92 21.65 -43.10
CA GLY A 108 18.78 21.18 -44.20
C GLY A 108 20.28 21.33 -43.96
N LEU A 109 20.72 21.66 -42.74
CA LEU A 109 22.14 21.56 -42.40
C LEU A 109 22.62 20.10 -42.41
N PRO A 110 23.79 19.78 -42.99
CA PRO A 110 24.36 18.44 -42.91
C PRO A 110 24.72 18.05 -41.47
N ASP A 111 24.58 16.76 -41.16
CA ASP A 111 25.09 16.18 -39.92
C ASP A 111 26.61 16.41 -39.77
N GLY A 112 27.05 16.67 -38.55
CA GLY A 112 28.40 17.13 -38.23
C GLY A 112 28.63 18.64 -38.41
N THR A 113 27.68 19.40 -38.97
CA THR A 113 27.77 20.88 -39.01
C THR A 113 27.88 21.44 -37.60
N GLN A 114 28.93 22.22 -37.35
CA GLN A 114 29.17 22.85 -36.06
C GLN A 114 28.69 24.31 -36.05
N LEU A 115 27.97 24.66 -34.99
CA LEU A 115 27.40 25.98 -34.76
C LEU A 115 27.93 26.57 -33.46
N VAL A 116 28.05 27.89 -33.39
CA VAL A 116 28.37 28.62 -32.17
C VAL A 116 27.35 29.73 -31.94
N THR A 117 26.77 29.79 -30.75
CA THR A 117 25.78 30.82 -30.38
C THR A 117 26.48 32.12 -29.99
N ASN A 118 26.16 33.22 -30.67
CA ASN A 118 26.79 34.53 -30.41
C ASN A 118 26.40 35.10 -29.04
N ASP A 119 25.23 34.75 -28.54
CA ASP A 119 24.62 35.19 -27.28
C ASP A 119 25.03 34.32 -26.08
N THR A 120 24.94 32.99 -26.18
CA THR A 120 25.27 32.06 -25.08
C THR A 120 26.69 31.47 -25.14
N GLN A 121 27.45 31.71 -26.22
CA GLN A 121 28.82 31.20 -26.44
C GLN A 121 28.93 29.66 -26.32
N ARG A 122 27.83 28.96 -26.59
CA ARG A 122 27.74 27.49 -26.61
C ARG A 122 28.04 26.96 -28.00
N ILE A 123 28.65 25.78 -28.06
CA ILE A 123 28.96 25.08 -29.31
C ILE A 123 28.01 23.90 -29.46
N TYR A 124 27.42 23.77 -30.64
CA TYR A 124 26.42 22.76 -30.99
C TYR A 124 26.86 22.01 -32.26
N LYS A 125 26.40 20.76 -32.41
CA LYS A 125 26.57 19.96 -33.63
C LYS A 125 25.25 19.43 -34.12
N ILE A 126 25.04 19.47 -35.42
CA ILE A 126 23.88 18.84 -36.05
C ILE A 126 24.04 17.32 -36.06
N VAL A 127 23.08 16.59 -35.50
CA VAL A 127 22.97 15.12 -35.50
C VAL A 127 21.52 14.76 -35.80
N GLY A 128 21.27 14.03 -36.89
CA GLY A 128 19.91 13.78 -37.39
C GLY A 128 19.10 15.05 -37.60
N GLY A 129 19.74 16.18 -37.94
CA GLY A 129 19.10 17.50 -38.02
C GLY A 129 18.87 18.26 -36.70
N ALA A 130 19.20 17.69 -35.54
CA ALA A 130 19.03 18.31 -34.22
C ALA A 130 20.35 18.89 -33.66
N PRO A 131 20.34 20.01 -32.91
CA PRO A 131 21.54 20.66 -32.39
C PRO A 131 21.97 20.04 -31.05
N VAL A 132 22.82 19.02 -31.07
CA VAL A 132 23.39 18.44 -29.84
C VAL A 132 24.47 19.37 -29.28
N TRP A 133 24.31 19.85 -28.04
CA TRP A 133 25.33 20.67 -27.36
C TRP A 133 26.63 19.87 -27.12
N GLN A 134 27.76 20.55 -27.20
CA GLN A 134 29.09 19.99 -26.93
C GLN A 134 29.62 20.57 -25.61
N ALA A 135 29.65 19.75 -24.56
CA ALA A 135 30.14 20.15 -23.24
C ALA A 135 31.67 20.35 -23.20
N THR A 136 32.39 19.74 -24.15
CA THR A 136 33.83 19.91 -24.35
C THR A 136 34.19 19.87 -25.83
N CYS A 137 35.26 20.58 -26.18
CA CYS A 137 35.86 20.60 -27.51
C CYS A 137 37.17 19.79 -27.60
N ALA A 138 37.49 19.00 -26.57
CA ALA A 138 38.67 18.12 -26.55
C ALA A 138 38.64 17.05 -27.65
N ASP A 139 39.73 16.29 -27.80
CA ASP A 139 39.83 15.05 -28.59
C ASP A 139 39.39 15.15 -30.07
N GLY A 140 39.42 16.35 -30.66
CA GLY A 140 38.93 16.60 -32.01
C GLY A 140 37.40 16.47 -32.16
N ILE A 141 36.64 16.64 -31.07
CA ILE A 141 35.18 16.83 -31.14
C ILE A 141 34.91 18.08 -31.97
N CYS A 142 35.34 19.24 -31.50
CA CYS A 142 35.10 20.49 -32.22
C CYS A 142 36.10 20.66 -33.37
N GLN A 143 35.58 21.11 -34.51
CA GLN A 143 36.38 21.59 -35.63
C GLN A 143 36.65 23.10 -35.47
N PRO A 144 37.70 23.65 -36.09
CA PRO A 144 37.90 25.11 -36.13
C PRO A 144 36.74 25.83 -36.86
N ALA A 145 36.15 25.15 -37.84
CA ALA A 145 35.00 25.60 -38.61
C ALA A 145 33.72 25.61 -37.76
N SER A 146 33.29 26.80 -37.30
CA SER A 146 32.03 27.00 -36.57
C SER A 146 31.20 28.09 -37.26
N ARG A 147 29.92 27.83 -37.52
CA ARG A 147 29.02 28.85 -38.10
C ARG A 147 28.31 29.63 -36.98
N PRO A 148 28.30 30.97 -37.00
CA PRO A 148 27.64 31.75 -35.96
C PRO A 148 26.11 31.61 -36.04
N THR A 149 25.44 31.60 -34.89
CA THR A 149 23.97 31.58 -34.77
C THR A 149 23.53 32.25 -33.46
N THR A 150 22.29 32.09 -33.02
CA THR A 150 21.78 32.53 -31.72
C THR A 150 21.07 31.39 -31.01
N GLN A 151 20.95 31.46 -29.68
CA GLN A 151 20.23 30.45 -28.89
C GLN A 151 18.78 30.29 -29.40
N ALA A 152 18.10 31.38 -29.74
CA ALA A 152 16.76 31.33 -30.30
C ALA A 152 16.64 30.52 -31.62
N VAL A 153 17.71 30.43 -32.43
CA VAL A 153 17.72 29.60 -33.64
C VAL A 153 17.94 28.12 -33.29
N ILE A 154 18.79 27.83 -32.29
CA ILE A 154 18.97 26.49 -31.72
C ILE A 154 17.63 25.96 -31.16
N ASP A 155 16.97 26.78 -30.33
CA ASP A 155 15.72 26.44 -29.65
C ASP A 155 14.54 26.28 -30.64
N SER A 156 14.58 26.98 -31.78
CA SER A 156 13.64 26.81 -32.92
C SER A 156 13.92 25.58 -33.79
N GLY A 157 15.00 24.85 -33.49
CA GLY A 157 15.48 23.70 -34.26
C GLY A 157 14.64 22.43 -34.08
N GLN A 158 15.09 21.35 -34.68
CA GLN A 158 14.55 20.03 -34.37
C GLN A 158 15.04 19.62 -32.98
N ALA A 159 14.12 19.37 -32.05
CA ALA A 159 14.45 19.21 -30.62
C ALA A 159 15.36 18.02 -30.29
N VAL A 160 15.23 16.90 -31.03
CA VAL A 160 15.97 15.64 -30.82
C VAL A 160 16.33 14.98 -32.17
N PRO A 161 17.42 14.20 -32.29
CA PRO A 161 17.86 13.61 -33.56
C PRO A 161 16.83 12.69 -34.24
N ARG A 162 16.88 12.61 -35.57
CA ARG A 162 16.05 11.69 -36.37
C ARG A 162 16.43 10.23 -36.15
N ASP A 163 15.44 9.37 -36.27
CA ASP A 163 15.57 7.94 -36.45
C ASP A 163 16.61 7.55 -37.50
N GLY A 164 17.41 6.55 -37.18
CA GLY A 164 18.49 6.03 -38.03
C GLY A 164 19.73 6.92 -38.14
N SER A 165 19.69 8.17 -37.65
CA SER A 165 20.91 8.97 -37.47
C SER A 165 21.79 8.37 -36.37
N SER A 166 23.07 8.76 -36.33
CA SER A 166 24.04 8.15 -35.43
C SER A 166 25.10 9.11 -34.89
N ALA A 167 25.59 8.81 -33.69
CA ALA A 167 26.66 9.54 -33.03
C ALA A 167 27.71 8.58 -32.46
N ILE A 168 28.93 9.08 -32.24
CA ILE A 168 30.01 8.38 -31.55
C ILE A 168 30.60 9.29 -30.48
N ASP A 169 30.77 8.78 -29.27
CA ASP A 169 31.34 9.55 -28.17
C ASP A 169 32.88 9.45 -28.09
N GLN A 170 33.48 10.18 -27.14
CA GLN A 170 34.93 10.12 -26.87
C GLN A 170 35.42 8.72 -26.45
N ARG A 171 34.51 7.87 -25.95
CA ARG A 171 34.77 6.51 -25.46
C ARG A 171 34.68 5.47 -26.59
N GLY A 172 34.38 5.91 -27.81
CA GLY A 172 34.22 5.05 -28.99
C GLY A 172 32.88 4.31 -29.04
N ARG A 173 31.93 4.62 -28.16
CA ARG A 173 30.60 4.02 -28.14
C ARG A 173 29.77 4.63 -29.28
N ILE A 174 29.28 3.80 -30.19
CA ILE A 174 28.38 4.22 -31.28
C ILE A 174 26.94 4.11 -30.81
N TYR A 175 26.13 5.09 -31.20
CA TYR A 175 24.71 5.21 -30.91
C TYR A 175 23.94 5.39 -32.22
N GLN A 176 22.80 4.71 -32.35
CA GLN A 176 21.77 5.05 -33.32
C GLN A 176 20.59 5.66 -32.57
N PHE A 177 19.97 6.69 -33.16
CA PHE A 177 18.81 7.34 -32.56
C PHE A 177 17.52 6.66 -32.99
N VAL A 178 16.60 6.50 -32.03
CA VAL A 178 15.21 6.06 -32.21
C VAL A 178 14.35 6.93 -31.30
N GLY A 179 13.35 7.63 -31.84
CA GLY A 179 12.50 8.51 -31.04
C GLY A 179 13.31 9.53 -30.24
N GLY A 180 14.38 10.08 -30.83
CA GLY A 180 15.30 11.02 -30.20
C GLY A 180 16.24 10.44 -29.13
N ALA A 181 16.19 9.14 -28.82
CA ALA A 181 16.99 8.53 -27.76
C ALA A 181 18.25 7.82 -28.30
N PRO A 182 19.43 8.01 -27.67
CA PRO A 182 20.69 7.40 -28.12
C PRO A 182 20.76 5.91 -27.72
N ILE A 183 20.40 5.01 -28.64
CA ILE A 183 20.50 3.56 -28.41
C ILE A 183 21.91 3.08 -28.80
N TRP A 184 22.70 2.69 -27.81
CA TRP A 184 24.04 2.12 -27.99
C TRP A 184 24.01 0.91 -28.92
N GLN A 185 24.98 0.77 -29.82
CA GLN A 185 25.16 -0.40 -30.68
C GLN A 185 26.42 -1.18 -30.29
N ASP A 186 26.27 -2.48 -30.03
CA ASP A 186 27.41 -3.38 -29.76
C ASP A 186 28.09 -3.91 -31.03
N THR A 187 27.43 -3.76 -32.18
CA THR A 187 27.99 -4.01 -33.51
C THR A 187 27.42 -3.01 -34.52
N CYS A 188 28.24 -2.66 -35.52
CA CYS A 188 27.85 -1.91 -36.71
C CYS A 188 28.25 -2.67 -37.99
N ALA A 189 28.36 -3.99 -37.89
CA ALA A 189 28.76 -4.87 -38.99
C ALA A 189 27.55 -5.27 -39.85
N ALA A 190 27.79 -5.39 -41.17
CA ALA A 190 26.76 -5.70 -42.15
C ALA A 190 25.97 -6.99 -41.81
N PRO A 191 24.65 -7.03 -42.06
CA PRO A 191 23.88 -6.02 -42.80
C PRO A 191 23.36 -4.84 -41.95
N LEU A 192 23.63 -4.80 -40.64
CA LEU A 192 23.40 -3.59 -39.85
C LEU A 192 24.40 -2.50 -40.29
N SER A 193 23.95 -1.25 -40.37
CA SER A 193 24.80 -0.12 -40.75
C SER A 193 24.49 1.08 -39.86
N CYS A 194 25.51 1.53 -39.13
CA CYS A 194 25.45 2.75 -38.31
C CYS A 194 25.78 4.02 -39.11
N GLY A 195 25.84 3.95 -40.44
CA GLY A 195 26.14 5.11 -41.31
C GLY A 195 27.54 5.70 -41.05
N SER A 196 27.59 7.02 -40.87
CA SER A 196 28.81 7.77 -40.53
C SER A 196 28.58 8.57 -39.24
N PRO A 197 28.80 7.96 -38.06
CA PRO A 197 28.39 8.58 -36.78
C PRO A 197 29.06 9.93 -36.50
N VAL A 198 28.26 10.93 -36.12
CA VAL A 198 28.77 12.26 -35.75
C VAL A 198 29.53 12.16 -34.42
N LYS A 199 30.79 12.59 -34.40
CA LYS A 199 31.56 12.64 -33.15
C LYS A 199 31.02 13.74 -32.22
N VAL A 200 30.61 13.36 -31.01
CA VAL A 200 30.08 14.27 -29.97
C VAL A 200 30.84 14.11 -28.65
N SER A 201 30.68 15.03 -27.70
CA SER A 201 31.18 14.84 -26.33
C SER A 201 30.40 13.74 -25.60
N ASP A 202 31.08 12.98 -24.75
CA ASP A 202 30.46 11.89 -23.99
C ASP A 202 29.41 12.40 -22.98
N TRP A 203 29.65 13.57 -22.40
CA TRP A 203 28.71 14.31 -21.55
C TRP A 203 27.39 14.65 -22.28
N SER A 204 27.40 14.86 -23.60
CA SER A 204 26.17 15.11 -24.39
C SER A 204 25.22 13.91 -24.31
N ILE A 205 25.77 12.70 -24.40
CA ILE A 205 25.04 11.44 -24.31
C ILE A 205 24.59 11.20 -22.86
N ASP A 206 25.53 11.30 -21.90
CA ASP A 206 25.26 10.99 -20.50
C ASP A 206 24.27 11.98 -19.84
N ALA A 207 24.21 13.23 -20.31
CA ALA A 207 23.26 14.26 -19.86
C ALA A 207 21.95 14.34 -20.67
N PHE A 208 21.90 13.73 -21.86
CA PHE A 208 20.76 13.77 -22.81
C PHE A 208 20.41 15.19 -23.31
N ASP A 209 21.41 16.04 -23.55
CA ASP A 209 21.17 17.39 -24.08
C ASP A 209 20.73 17.34 -25.56
N HIS A 210 19.54 17.92 -25.84
CA HIS A 210 18.80 17.71 -27.08
C HIS A 210 18.56 16.23 -27.44
N MET A 211 18.30 15.37 -26.43
CA MET A 211 17.98 13.96 -26.62
C MET A 211 16.88 13.49 -25.65
N ASN A 212 16.20 12.39 -25.99
CA ASN A 212 15.29 11.70 -25.08
C ASN A 212 16.01 10.61 -24.28
N ARG A 213 15.60 10.35 -23.03
CA ARG A 213 16.17 9.29 -22.17
C ARG A 213 15.75 7.87 -22.59
N GLN A 214 14.58 7.76 -23.18
CA GLN A 214 13.98 6.56 -23.77
C GLN A 214 13.34 6.97 -25.11
N PRO A 215 13.16 6.05 -26.08
CA PRO A 215 12.52 6.40 -27.34
C PRO A 215 11.13 6.99 -27.13
N SER A 216 10.81 8.08 -27.83
CA SER A 216 9.42 8.56 -27.94
C SER A 216 8.54 7.54 -28.66
N ASP A 217 7.23 7.67 -28.49
CA ASP A 217 6.25 6.72 -29.02
C ASP A 217 6.07 6.84 -30.55
N GLY A 218 5.71 5.73 -31.19
CA GLY A 218 5.34 5.70 -32.60
C GLY A 218 6.49 5.45 -33.59
N HIS A 219 7.67 5.00 -33.15
CA HIS A 219 8.82 4.73 -34.02
C HIS A 219 8.97 3.23 -34.30
N LEU A 220 9.29 2.85 -35.53
CA LEU A 220 9.46 1.43 -35.90
C LEU A 220 10.92 1.00 -35.79
N VAL A 221 11.13 -0.18 -35.20
CA VAL A 221 12.45 -0.70 -34.82
C VAL A 221 12.57 -2.16 -35.22
N GLN A 222 13.73 -2.60 -35.69
CA GLN A 222 14.02 -4.02 -35.89
C GLN A 222 15.45 -4.36 -35.45
N GLY A 223 15.60 -5.32 -34.54
CA GLY A 223 16.92 -5.81 -34.11
C GLY A 223 17.49 -6.82 -35.11
N TRP A 224 18.78 -6.75 -35.42
CA TRP A 224 19.44 -7.66 -36.35
C TRP A 224 20.41 -8.63 -35.66
N ASP A 225 20.28 -9.92 -35.99
CA ASP A 225 21.04 -11.05 -35.42
C ASP A 225 22.14 -11.60 -36.35
N GLY A 226 22.12 -11.19 -37.62
CA GLY A 226 23.03 -11.63 -38.68
C GLY A 226 22.32 -12.34 -39.84
N ASN A 227 21.18 -12.99 -39.59
CA ASN A 227 20.54 -13.89 -40.57
C ASN A 227 19.06 -13.58 -40.85
N THR A 228 18.25 -13.43 -39.81
CA THR A 228 16.78 -13.46 -39.90
C THR A 228 16.13 -12.15 -39.51
N GLY A 229 16.78 -11.39 -38.62
CA GLY A 229 16.16 -10.26 -37.95
C GLY A 229 15.16 -10.71 -36.88
N LEU A 230 15.10 -9.94 -35.79
CA LEU A 230 14.02 -10.03 -34.81
C LEU A 230 12.71 -9.50 -35.43
N PRO A 231 11.55 -9.70 -34.78
CA PRO A 231 10.32 -9.04 -35.18
C PRO A 231 10.51 -7.52 -35.29
N VAL A 232 9.74 -6.89 -36.18
CA VAL A 232 9.59 -5.43 -36.16
C VAL A 232 8.77 -5.09 -34.91
N ALA A 233 9.12 -4.01 -34.22
CA ALA A 233 8.37 -3.49 -33.10
C ALA A 233 8.12 -1.99 -33.25
N GLU A 234 7.09 -1.51 -32.56
CA GLU A 234 6.87 -0.10 -32.32
C GLU A 234 7.43 0.30 -30.94
N THR A 235 7.92 1.53 -30.80
CA THR A 235 8.17 2.16 -29.48
C THR A 235 6.88 2.68 -28.85
N VAL A 236 6.57 2.24 -27.63
CA VAL A 236 5.37 2.62 -26.87
C VAL A 236 5.73 2.71 -25.39
N GLY A 237 5.55 3.87 -24.78
CA GLY A 237 5.96 4.14 -23.39
C GLY A 237 7.46 3.89 -23.15
N GLY A 238 8.30 4.20 -24.14
CA GLY A 238 9.74 3.92 -24.11
C GLY A 238 10.16 2.45 -24.28
N ALA A 239 9.20 1.52 -24.43
CA ALA A 239 9.44 0.07 -24.59
C ALA A 239 9.05 -0.42 -26.00
N LEU A 240 9.39 -1.66 -26.35
CA LEU A 240 9.07 -2.28 -27.64
C LEU A 240 7.80 -3.12 -27.60
N VAL A 241 6.90 -2.89 -28.56
CA VAL A 241 5.69 -3.70 -28.81
C VAL A 241 5.84 -4.43 -30.15
N PRO A 242 6.14 -5.75 -30.16
CA PRO A 242 6.46 -6.48 -31.38
C PRO A 242 5.24 -6.90 -32.20
N PHE A 243 5.33 -6.67 -33.51
CA PHE A 243 4.41 -7.15 -34.53
C PHE A 243 4.75 -8.60 -34.92
N GLU A 244 3.74 -9.47 -34.96
CA GLU A 244 3.84 -10.84 -35.46
C GLU A 244 3.64 -10.90 -36.99
N THR A 245 2.86 -9.97 -37.56
CA THR A 245 2.64 -9.92 -39.02
C THR A 245 2.82 -8.53 -39.64
N PRO A 246 3.19 -8.44 -40.94
CA PRO A 246 3.17 -7.20 -41.71
C PRO A 246 1.83 -6.47 -41.77
N GLN A 247 0.72 -7.15 -41.47
CA GLN A 247 -0.63 -6.59 -41.49
C GLN A 247 -0.92 -5.80 -40.20
N GLU A 248 -0.50 -6.31 -39.03
CA GLU A 248 -0.64 -5.58 -37.76
C GLU A 248 0.03 -4.20 -37.82
N VAL A 249 1.17 -4.07 -38.53
CA VAL A 249 1.87 -2.78 -38.76
C VAL A 249 1.00 -1.81 -39.57
N ILE A 250 0.26 -2.31 -40.56
CA ILE A 250 -0.66 -1.52 -41.38
C ILE A 250 -1.88 -1.12 -40.56
N ASP A 251 -2.43 -2.05 -39.76
CA ASP A 251 -3.62 -1.87 -38.93
C ASP A 251 -3.39 -0.89 -37.76
N THR A 252 -2.15 -0.77 -37.26
CA THR A 252 -1.73 0.30 -36.34
C THR A 252 -1.52 1.68 -37.01
N GLY A 253 -1.70 1.78 -38.34
CA GLY A 253 -1.74 3.06 -39.06
C GLY A 253 -0.46 3.48 -39.78
N TYR A 254 0.60 2.66 -39.82
CA TYR A 254 1.86 3.03 -40.48
C TYR A 254 1.82 3.09 -42.00
N GLY A 255 0.74 2.62 -42.63
CA GLY A 255 0.61 2.53 -44.09
C GLY A 255 1.42 1.39 -44.70
N THR A 256 1.25 1.16 -46.01
CA THR A 256 1.93 0.07 -46.74
C THR A 256 3.42 0.32 -46.98
N ASP A 257 3.87 1.56 -46.82
CA ASP A 257 5.25 2.01 -46.96
C ASP A 257 6.08 1.83 -45.67
N TRP A 258 5.49 1.26 -44.59
CA TRP A 258 6.10 1.17 -43.25
C TRP A 258 7.55 0.70 -43.19
N ARG A 259 7.98 -0.16 -44.13
CA ARG A 259 9.36 -0.67 -44.22
C ARG A 259 10.42 0.42 -44.41
N THR A 260 10.06 1.60 -44.92
CA THR A 260 10.98 2.74 -45.06
C THR A 260 11.19 3.52 -43.75
N LYS A 261 10.38 3.22 -42.72
CA LYS A 261 10.32 3.91 -41.42
C LYS A 261 10.97 3.10 -40.29
N VAL A 262 11.54 1.94 -40.61
CA VAL A 262 12.14 1.01 -39.64
C VAL A 262 13.60 1.38 -39.38
N THR A 263 13.93 1.73 -38.14
CA THR A 263 15.32 1.84 -37.69
C THR A 263 15.85 0.45 -37.35
N ALA A 264 16.86 -0.01 -38.09
CA ALA A 264 17.59 -1.22 -37.75
C ALA A 264 18.56 -0.96 -36.59
N LEU A 265 18.58 -1.84 -35.59
CA LEU A 265 19.52 -1.87 -34.45
C LEU A 265 20.19 -3.24 -34.37
N SER A 266 21.18 -3.43 -33.48
CA SER A 266 21.64 -4.77 -33.14
C SER A 266 20.60 -5.53 -32.31
N SER A 267 20.60 -6.86 -32.39
CA SER A 267 19.70 -7.73 -31.61
C SER A 267 19.88 -7.56 -30.10
N LYS A 268 21.10 -7.32 -29.62
CA LYS A 268 21.38 -7.05 -28.20
C LYS A 268 20.77 -5.73 -27.76
N SER A 269 20.92 -4.69 -28.57
CA SER A 269 20.44 -3.34 -28.27
C SER A 269 18.92 -3.23 -28.36
N TYR A 270 18.30 -3.90 -29.33
CA TYR A 270 16.85 -4.08 -29.40
C TYR A 270 16.30 -4.71 -28.10
N ASN A 271 16.87 -5.85 -27.67
CA ASN A 271 16.42 -6.54 -26.45
C ASN A 271 16.70 -5.74 -25.15
N ALA A 272 17.60 -4.75 -25.18
CA ALA A 272 17.92 -3.91 -24.04
C ALA A 272 16.91 -2.76 -23.80
N ILE A 273 16.05 -2.44 -24.79
CA ILE A 273 14.99 -1.42 -24.64
C ILE A 273 13.84 -1.95 -23.75
N GLY A 274 13.61 -3.27 -23.74
CA GLY A 274 12.55 -3.91 -22.96
C GLY A 274 11.18 -3.91 -23.64
N PHE A 275 10.20 -4.60 -23.04
CA PHE A 275 8.90 -4.93 -23.65
C PHE A 275 7.69 -4.58 -22.77
N VAL A 276 7.87 -3.70 -21.78
CA VAL A 276 6.81 -3.26 -20.85
C VAL A 276 6.78 -1.74 -20.90
N PRO A 277 5.76 -1.11 -21.52
CA PRO A 277 5.62 0.34 -21.55
C PRO A 277 5.59 0.95 -20.14
N ALA A 278 6.13 2.16 -20.02
CA ALA A 278 6.20 2.90 -18.76
C ALA A 278 4.82 3.21 -18.15
N ASP A 279 4.79 3.47 -16.85
CA ASP A 279 3.57 3.91 -16.17
C ASP A 279 3.03 5.21 -16.78
N GLY A 280 1.71 5.32 -16.92
CA GLY A 280 1.05 6.47 -17.54
C GLY A 280 1.03 6.46 -19.07
N THR A 281 1.51 5.40 -19.72
CA THR A 281 1.31 5.21 -21.17
C THR A 281 -0.13 4.83 -21.45
N LEU A 282 -0.80 5.48 -22.42
CA LEU A 282 -2.15 5.12 -22.86
C LEU A 282 -2.10 4.27 -24.13
N VAL A 283 -2.76 3.10 -24.11
CA VAL A 283 -2.74 2.13 -25.21
C VAL A 283 -4.15 1.65 -25.58
N GLN A 284 -4.36 1.31 -26.86
CA GLN A 284 -5.60 0.72 -27.37
C GLN A 284 -5.33 -0.29 -28.49
N GLY A 285 -6.20 -1.30 -28.64
CA GLY A 285 -6.06 -2.31 -29.69
C GLY A 285 -6.40 -1.79 -31.09
N ALA A 286 -5.51 -2.06 -32.05
CA ALA A 286 -5.77 -1.91 -33.48
C ALA A 286 -6.97 -2.78 -33.89
N GLY A 287 -8.08 -2.11 -34.24
CA GLY A 287 -9.42 -2.69 -34.34
C GLY A 287 -10.53 -1.71 -33.92
N GLY A 288 -10.19 -0.67 -33.14
CA GLY A 288 -11.08 0.46 -32.85
C GLY A 288 -12.01 0.24 -31.65
N ALA A 289 -13.18 0.89 -31.69
CA ALA A 289 -14.05 1.16 -30.53
C ALA A 289 -14.63 -0.06 -29.77
N ALA A 290 -14.35 -1.29 -30.21
CA ALA A 290 -14.64 -2.51 -29.45
C ALA A 290 -13.54 -2.85 -28.42
N THR A 291 -12.36 -2.23 -28.52
CA THR A 291 -11.28 -2.35 -27.52
C THR A 291 -11.26 -1.11 -26.62
N PRO A 292 -11.17 -1.26 -25.29
CA PRO A 292 -11.05 -0.11 -24.39
C PRO A 292 -9.68 0.55 -24.53
N VAL A 293 -9.61 1.83 -24.20
CA VAL A 293 -8.34 2.48 -23.86
C VAL A 293 -7.88 1.92 -22.51
N ALA A 294 -6.60 1.65 -22.34
CA ALA A 294 -6.03 1.26 -21.06
C ALA A 294 -4.83 2.15 -20.70
N VAL A 295 -4.70 2.46 -19.41
CA VAL A 295 -3.51 3.09 -18.85
C VAL A 295 -2.56 2.01 -18.31
N MET A 296 -1.28 2.14 -18.62
CA MET A 296 -0.24 1.25 -18.10
C MET A 296 0.14 1.64 -16.68
N LEU A 297 0.04 0.73 -15.71
CA LEU A 297 0.36 0.96 -14.30
C LEU A 297 0.99 -0.31 -13.68
N GLY A 298 2.19 -0.18 -13.09
CA GLY A 298 2.96 -1.27 -12.50
C GLY A 298 3.26 -2.42 -13.48
N GLY A 299 3.33 -2.11 -14.78
CA GLY A 299 3.51 -3.10 -15.85
C GLY A 299 2.28 -3.97 -16.17
N ALA A 300 1.08 -3.54 -15.75
CA ALA A 300 -0.21 -4.08 -16.17
C ALA A 300 -1.02 -3.03 -16.95
N ARG A 301 -2.01 -3.46 -17.74
CA ARG A 301 -2.98 -2.58 -18.40
C ARG A 301 -4.23 -2.46 -17.53
N ILE A 302 -4.60 -1.24 -17.17
CA ILE A 302 -5.82 -0.94 -16.42
C ILE A 302 -6.85 -0.36 -17.39
N ASN A 303 -7.89 -1.13 -17.69
CA ASN A 303 -8.87 -0.79 -18.72
C ASN A 303 -9.78 0.36 -18.24
N VAL A 304 -9.84 1.44 -19.02
CA VAL A 304 -10.65 2.64 -18.76
C VAL A 304 -12.07 2.43 -19.28
N ALA A 305 -13.07 2.70 -18.42
CA ALA A 305 -14.49 2.54 -18.74
C ALA A 305 -15.17 3.83 -19.23
N SER A 306 -14.60 5.02 -18.97
CA SER A 306 -15.12 6.29 -19.49
C SER A 306 -14.03 7.36 -19.65
N PRO A 307 -14.25 8.39 -20.50
CA PRO A 307 -13.38 9.57 -20.56
C PRO A 307 -13.26 10.36 -19.25
N GLN A 308 -14.15 10.13 -18.27
CA GLN A 308 -14.04 10.77 -16.96
C GLN A 308 -12.92 10.11 -16.13
N GLU A 309 -12.84 8.77 -16.12
CA GLU A 309 -11.78 8.04 -15.42
C GLU A 309 -10.36 8.44 -15.84
N LEU A 310 -10.18 8.94 -17.08
CA LEU A 310 -8.93 9.51 -17.57
C LEU A 310 -8.65 10.92 -17.01
N GLN A 311 -9.66 11.78 -16.93
CA GLN A 311 -9.53 13.10 -16.30
C GLN A 311 -9.22 12.97 -14.81
N ASP A 312 -9.88 12.03 -14.13
CA ASP A 312 -9.75 11.79 -12.70
C ASP A 312 -8.31 11.37 -12.31
N ILE A 313 -7.65 10.55 -13.15
CA ILE A 313 -6.23 10.18 -12.99
C ILE A 313 -5.23 11.20 -13.59
N GLY A 314 -5.69 12.36 -14.06
CA GLY A 314 -4.86 13.51 -14.44
C GLY A 314 -4.83 13.90 -15.92
N TYR A 315 -5.46 13.16 -16.83
CA TYR A 315 -5.46 13.47 -18.28
C TYR A 315 -6.60 14.44 -18.66
N SER A 316 -6.57 15.65 -18.09
CA SER A 316 -7.59 16.70 -18.31
C SER A 316 -7.50 17.46 -19.64
N GLY A 317 -6.68 16.98 -20.59
CA GLY A 317 -6.44 17.60 -21.90
C GLY A 317 -6.90 16.73 -23.07
N ASP A 318 -6.26 16.86 -24.23
CA ASP A 318 -6.44 15.94 -25.37
C ASP A 318 -5.75 14.60 -25.08
N TRP A 319 -6.37 13.79 -24.23
CA TRP A 319 -5.93 12.44 -23.96
C TRP A 319 -6.07 11.51 -25.16
N ALA A 320 -6.97 11.83 -26.12
CA ALA A 320 -7.18 11.02 -27.31
C ALA A 320 -5.96 11.07 -28.24
N GLY A 321 -5.33 12.25 -28.37
CA GLY A 321 -4.03 12.43 -29.02
C GLY A 321 -2.85 11.72 -28.33
N LEU A 322 -3.03 11.23 -27.10
CA LEU A 322 -2.03 10.47 -26.34
C LEU A 322 -2.26 8.94 -26.39
N VAL A 323 -3.38 8.45 -26.94
CA VAL A 323 -3.65 7.00 -27.02
C VAL A 323 -2.85 6.39 -28.17
N ARG A 324 -1.97 5.44 -27.85
CA ARG A 324 -1.19 4.70 -28.85
C ARG A 324 -1.91 3.44 -29.30
N ALA A 325 -2.17 3.35 -30.61
CA ALA A 325 -2.68 2.13 -31.23
C ALA A 325 -1.57 1.06 -31.27
N VAL A 326 -1.86 -0.12 -30.72
CA VAL A 326 -0.96 -1.29 -30.68
C VAL A 326 -1.69 -2.52 -31.22
N PRO A 327 -1.00 -3.59 -31.66
CA PRO A 327 -1.68 -4.80 -32.14
C PRO A 327 -2.60 -5.37 -31.07
N THR A 328 -3.87 -5.66 -31.39
CA THR A 328 -4.86 -6.18 -30.42
C THR A 328 -4.39 -7.49 -29.75
N ARG A 329 -3.59 -8.30 -30.45
CA ARG A 329 -2.89 -9.46 -29.90
C ARG A 329 -1.91 -9.06 -28.78
N ALA A 330 -1.06 -8.06 -29.02
CA ALA A 330 -0.10 -7.55 -28.04
C ALA A 330 -0.79 -6.87 -26.86
N PHE A 331 -1.82 -6.05 -27.11
CA PHE A 331 -2.67 -5.47 -26.06
C PHE A 331 -3.21 -6.56 -25.13
N ASN A 332 -3.76 -7.65 -25.68
CA ASN A 332 -4.31 -8.74 -24.88
C ASN A 332 -3.26 -9.54 -24.08
N LEU A 333 -2.01 -9.59 -24.53
CA LEU A 333 -0.89 -10.25 -23.84
C LEU A 333 -0.33 -9.45 -22.65
N ILE A 334 -0.62 -8.14 -22.55
CA ILE A 334 -0.28 -7.36 -21.35
C ILE A 334 -1.18 -7.83 -20.19
N PRO A 335 -0.62 -8.16 -19.00
CA PRO A 335 -1.39 -8.51 -17.81
C PRO A 335 -2.47 -7.46 -17.50
N ALA A 336 -3.70 -7.90 -17.31
CA ALA A 336 -4.85 -7.00 -17.14
C ALA A 336 -5.17 -6.75 -15.67
N ASP A 337 -5.64 -5.53 -15.40
CA ASP A 337 -6.38 -5.09 -14.21
C ASP A 337 -5.66 -5.15 -12.84
N VAL A 338 -4.56 -5.89 -12.71
CA VAL A 338 -3.77 -6.05 -11.48
C VAL A 338 -2.29 -5.73 -11.72
N PRO A 339 -1.75 -4.62 -11.15
CA PRO A 339 -0.33 -4.26 -11.22
C PRO A 339 0.59 -5.28 -10.52
N ARG A 340 1.90 -5.19 -10.72
CA ARG A 340 2.88 -6.12 -10.09
C ARG A 340 3.03 -5.87 -8.58
N ASN A 341 3.39 -6.91 -7.84
CA ASN A 341 3.76 -6.82 -6.43
C ASN A 341 4.77 -5.68 -6.19
N GLY A 342 4.55 -4.89 -5.14
CA GLY A 342 5.37 -3.71 -4.80
C GLY A 342 4.95 -2.42 -5.48
N THR A 343 3.99 -2.42 -6.41
CA THR A 343 3.42 -1.19 -6.97
C THR A 343 2.57 -0.48 -5.90
N LEU A 344 2.84 0.81 -5.65
CA LEU A 344 1.94 1.69 -4.89
C LEU A 344 0.86 2.24 -5.81
N ILE A 345 -0.40 2.09 -5.41
CA ILE A 345 -1.59 2.56 -6.13
C ILE A 345 -2.49 3.40 -5.22
N GLN A 346 -3.29 4.26 -5.82
CA GLN A 346 -4.35 5.02 -5.14
C GLN A 346 -5.50 5.30 -6.12
N GLY A 347 -6.74 5.22 -5.64
CA GLY A 347 -7.91 5.55 -6.44
C GLY A 347 -7.98 7.06 -6.74
N ALA A 348 -8.37 7.43 -7.95
CA ALA A 348 -8.64 8.82 -8.28
C ALA A 348 -9.89 9.35 -7.52
N GLY A 349 -9.65 10.02 -6.40
CA GLY A 349 -10.69 10.69 -5.60
C GLY A 349 -10.18 11.79 -4.66
N GLY A 350 -8.88 12.12 -4.72
CA GLY A 350 -8.23 12.94 -3.70
C GLY A 350 -7.83 12.14 -2.45
N SER A 351 -7.49 12.84 -1.38
CA SER A 351 -6.77 12.32 -0.21
C SER A 351 -7.56 11.37 0.71
N SER A 352 -8.83 11.06 0.40
CA SER A 352 -9.67 10.13 1.16
C SER A 352 -9.57 8.67 0.69
N THR A 353 -8.99 8.40 -0.48
CA THR A 353 -8.69 7.01 -0.89
C THR A 353 -7.38 6.56 -0.25
N PRO A 354 -7.32 5.37 0.38
CA PRO A 354 -6.08 4.89 0.97
C PRO A 354 -5.04 4.60 -0.11
N VAL A 355 -3.78 4.92 0.18
CA VAL A 355 -2.65 4.41 -0.59
C VAL A 355 -2.57 2.91 -0.33
N ALA A 356 -2.30 2.11 -1.35
CA ALA A 356 -2.19 0.66 -1.20
C ALA A 356 -0.99 0.10 -1.98
N GLN A 357 -0.35 -0.93 -1.43
CA GLN A 357 0.67 -1.73 -2.11
C GLN A 357 0.03 -2.98 -2.70
N ILE A 358 0.40 -3.37 -3.94
CA ILE A 358 0.06 -4.71 -4.42
C ILE A 358 0.95 -5.77 -3.74
N VAL A 359 0.32 -6.80 -3.17
CA VAL A 359 0.97 -8.02 -2.67
C VAL A 359 0.14 -9.22 -3.13
N ASP A 360 0.80 -10.13 -3.86
CA ASP A 360 0.26 -11.39 -4.39
C ASP A 360 -1.03 -11.22 -5.20
N GLY A 361 -1.08 -10.15 -5.99
CA GLY A 361 -2.22 -9.79 -6.85
C GLY A 361 -3.40 -9.13 -6.12
N GLN A 362 -3.27 -8.85 -4.82
CA GLN A 362 -4.25 -8.15 -4.00
C GLN A 362 -3.71 -6.80 -3.54
N ARG A 363 -4.57 -5.82 -3.23
CA ARG A 363 -4.14 -4.52 -2.67
C ARG A 363 -4.14 -4.55 -1.14
N VAL A 364 -3.02 -4.19 -0.52
CA VAL A 364 -2.87 -3.98 0.93
C VAL A 364 -2.94 -2.48 1.18
N ASN A 365 -4.01 -2.01 1.81
CA ASN A 365 -4.16 -0.60 2.16
C ASN A 365 -3.22 -0.22 3.31
N PHE A 366 -2.66 0.99 3.25
CA PHE A 366 -1.98 1.64 4.37
C PHE A 366 -3.00 2.47 5.16
N GLY A 367 -2.96 2.39 6.50
CA GLY A 367 -3.82 3.17 7.39
C GLY A 367 -3.32 4.60 7.61
N SER A 368 -2.02 4.84 7.42
CA SER A 368 -1.43 6.19 7.51
C SER A 368 -0.29 6.44 6.51
N PRO A 369 0.03 7.73 6.24
CA PRO A 369 1.28 8.15 5.58
C PRO A 369 2.58 7.60 6.18
N GLN A 370 2.59 7.24 7.48
CA GLN A 370 3.76 6.69 8.16
C GLN A 370 3.94 5.21 7.81
N ASP A 371 2.85 4.44 7.73
CA ASP A 371 2.89 3.01 7.36
C ASP A 371 3.57 2.80 5.99
N VAL A 372 3.37 3.74 5.05
CA VAL A 372 4.01 3.72 3.72
C VAL A 372 5.54 3.92 3.85
N ILE A 373 5.98 4.79 4.76
CA ILE A 373 7.40 5.03 5.05
C ILE A 373 8.02 3.79 5.71
N ASP A 374 7.33 3.25 6.71
CA ASP A 374 7.76 2.09 7.53
C ASP A 374 7.79 0.79 6.69
N ALA A 375 6.92 0.67 5.68
CA ALA A 375 6.99 -0.39 4.66
C ALA A 375 8.18 -0.24 3.68
N GLY A 376 9.09 0.71 3.91
CA GLY A 376 10.34 0.87 3.18
C GLY A 376 10.26 1.76 1.93
N TYR A 377 9.13 2.40 1.66
CA TYR A 377 9.03 3.31 0.50
C TYR A 377 9.66 4.69 0.72
N GLY A 378 10.01 5.04 1.95
CA GLY A 378 10.71 6.30 2.29
C GLY A 378 9.85 7.56 2.16
N ALA A 379 10.34 8.69 2.66
CA ALA A 379 9.59 9.96 2.72
C ALA A 379 9.21 10.55 1.34
N ASP A 380 9.82 10.07 0.26
CA ASP A 380 9.49 10.43 -1.13
C ASP A 380 8.38 9.54 -1.73
N TRP A 381 7.74 8.67 -0.95
CA TRP A 381 6.64 7.79 -1.40
C TRP A 381 5.51 8.48 -2.17
N PRO A 382 5.10 9.76 -1.95
CA PRO A 382 4.03 10.37 -2.73
C PRO A 382 4.35 10.47 -4.22
N SER A 383 5.64 10.53 -4.59
CA SER A 383 6.09 10.50 -6.00
C SER A 383 6.05 9.10 -6.64
N LYS A 384 5.87 8.06 -5.83
CA LYS A 384 5.88 6.65 -6.23
C LYS A 384 4.47 6.08 -6.39
N VAL A 385 3.45 6.74 -5.82
CA VAL A 385 2.04 6.35 -5.95
C VAL A 385 1.57 6.50 -7.40
N LYS A 386 0.81 5.51 -7.86
CA LYS A 386 0.22 5.46 -9.20
C LYS A 386 -1.29 5.70 -9.07
N ALA A 387 -1.76 6.86 -9.52
CA ALA A 387 -3.18 7.15 -9.62
C ALA A 387 -3.84 6.18 -10.62
N MET A 388 -4.94 5.55 -10.23
CA MET A 388 -5.71 4.63 -11.06
C MET A 388 -7.21 4.92 -10.96
N PRO A 389 -8.04 4.55 -11.96
CA PRO A 389 -9.48 4.75 -11.89
C PRO A 389 -10.06 4.10 -10.63
N SER A 390 -10.86 4.82 -9.85
CA SER A 390 -11.35 4.33 -8.55
C SER A 390 -12.19 3.05 -8.66
N ARG A 391 -12.93 2.87 -9.78
CA ARG A 391 -13.57 1.58 -10.11
C ARG A 391 -12.55 0.44 -10.21
N ALA A 392 -11.42 0.65 -10.89
CA ALA A 392 -10.39 -0.36 -11.05
C ALA A 392 -9.65 -0.63 -9.73
N PHE A 393 -9.39 0.41 -8.91
CA PHE A 393 -8.87 0.25 -7.55
C PHE A 393 -9.77 -0.67 -6.71
N SER A 394 -11.09 -0.42 -6.71
CA SER A 394 -12.07 -1.23 -5.98
C SER A 394 -12.29 -2.63 -6.56
N LEU A 395 -11.95 -2.86 -7.84
CA LEU A 395 -12.01 -4.19 -8.48
C LEU A 395 -10.78 -5.06 -8.18
N ILE A 396 -9.62 -4.45 -7.89
CA ILE A 396 -8.51 -5.19 -7.29
C ILE A 396 -8.98 -5.63 -5.91
N ALA A 397 -9.06 -6.95 -5.71
CA ALA A 397 -9.40 -7.53 -4.43
C ALA A 397 -8.47 -6.96 -3.36
N GLU A 398 -9.06 -6.34 -2.34
CA GLU A 398 -8.30 -6.01 -1.15
C GLU A 398 -7.73 -7.31 -0.57
N ARG A 399 -6.47 -7.28 -0.14
CA ARG A 399 -5.93 -8.30 0.72
C ARG A 399 -6.57 -8.10 2.08
N GLN A 400 -7.82 -8.53 2.18
CA GLN A 400 -8.47 -8.72 3.46
C GLN A 400 -7.54 -9.60 4.28
N THR A 401 -6.91 -9.00 5.28
CA THR A 401 -6.30 -9.73 6.38
C THR A 401 -7.44 -10.37 7.13
N THR A 402 -7.93 -11.49 6.60
CA THR A 402 -8.91 -12.34 7.25
C THR A 402 -8.38 -12.60 8.64
N THR A 403 -9.10 -12.14 9.67
CA THR A 403 -8.64 -12.07 11.06
C THR A 403 -8.59 -13.43 11.76
N ARG A 404 -8.35 -14.50 10.99
CA ARG A 404 -7.88 -15.81 11.46
C ARG A 404 -6.45 -15.65 11.98
N GLY A 405 -6.35 -15.22 13.24
CA GLY A 405 -5.12 -15.29 14.01
C GLY A 405 -4.08 -14.19 13.73
N ARG A 406 -4.36 -12.97 14.17
CA ARG A 406 -3.28 -12.01 14.49
C ARG A 406 -3.23 -11.82 16.01
N LEU A 407 -2.09 -12.18 16.60
CA LEU A 407 -1.85 -12.05 18.04
C LEU A 407 -1.40 -10.60 18.30
N TYR A 408 -2.38 -9.71 18.50
CA TYR A 408 -2.14 -8.28 18.68
C TYR A 408 -1.62 -7.99 20.10
N GLY A 409 -0.36 -7.59 20.21
CA GLY A 409 0.33 -7.34 21.48
C GLY A 409 1.31 -8.43 21.88
N GLN A 410 1.05 -9.69 21.48
CA GLN A 410 1.81 -10.82 22.01
C GLN A 410 3.24 -10.87 21.48
N LEU A 411 4.21 -10.58 22.35
CA LEU A 411 5.62 -10.74 22.07
C LEU A 411 5.93 -12.24 22.00
N SER A 412 6.27 -12.71 20.80
CA SER A 412 6.30 -14.15 20.50
C SER A 412 7.69 -14.55 20.02
N ARG A 413 8.25 -15.60 20.63
CA ARG A 413 9.53 -16.20 20.20
C ARG A 413 9.26 -17.30 19.20
N TYR A 414 9.94 -17.21 18.06
CA TYR A 414 9.89 -18.14 16.96
C TYR A 414 11.28 -18.73 16.71
N VAL A 415 11.34 -19.97 16.23
CA VAL A 415 12.58 -20.66 15.88
C VAL A 415 12.48 -21.20 14.44
N GLY A 416 13.55 -21.03 13.67
CA GLY A 416 13.55 -21.37 12.24
C GLY A 416 14.90 -21.10 11.58
N LYS A 417 15.22 -21.84 10.51
CA LYS A 417 16.45 -21.65 9.69
C LYS A 417 17.78 -21.64 10.48
N GLY A 418 17.80 -22.21 11.70
CA GLY A 418 18.96 -22.22 12.60
C GLY A 418 19.11 -20.97 13.48
N ARG A 419 18.08 -20.13 13.58
CA ARG A 419 18.03 -18.89 14.36
C ARG A 419 16.71 -18.74 15.13
N HIS A 420 16.70 -17.80 16.06
CA HIS A 420 15.48 -17.29 16.71
C HIS A 420 15.03 -15.98 16.08
N LEU A 421 13.77 -15.63 16.35
CA LEU A 421 13.15 -14.36 16.00
C LEU A 421 12.15 -14.00 17.09
N VAL A 422 12.12 -12.74 17.53
CA VAL A 422 11.19 -12.25 18.54
C VAL A 422 10.43 -11.05 17.99
N ILE A 423 9.14 -11.22 17.71
CA ILE A 423 8.27 -10.19 17.12
C ILE A 423 6.82 -10.31 17.65
N THR A 424 6.02 -9.28 17.39
CA THR A 424 4.56 -9.29 17.55
C THR A 424 3.87 -9.61 16.23
N GLY A 425 3.08 -10.69 16.15
CA GLY A 425 2.28 -11.00 14.95
C GLY A 425 2.13 -12.47 14.62
N GLN A 426 2.67 -12.88 13.47
CA GLN A 426 2.65 -14.26 12.96
C GLN A 426 4.06 -14.72 12.56
N ALA A 427 4.28 -16.03 12.56
CA ALA A 427 5.55 -16.63 12.16
C ALA A 427 5.85 -16.36 10.67
N PRO A 428 7.01 -15.79 10.31
CA PRO A 428 7.42 -15.68 8.91
C PRO A 428 7.77 -17.06 8.31
N ASP A 429 7.67 -17.20 6.99
CA ASP A 429 7.89 -18.46 6.27
C ASP A 429 9.19 -19.17 6.69
N GLY A 430 9.07 -20.41 7.16
CA GLY A 430 10.19 -21.22 7.63
C GLY A 430 10.63 -20.98 9.09
N TYR A 431 9.84 -20.23 9.86
CA TYR A 431 9.86 -20.20 11.32
C TYR A 431 8.59 -20.85 11.89
N ARG A 432 8.67 -21.38 13.11
CA ARG A 432 7.51 -21.85 13.89
C ARG A 432 7.50 -21.23 15.28
N LEU A 433 6.33 -21.12 15.91
CA LEU A 433 6.22 -20.63 17.28
C LEU A 433 6.99 -21.56 18.23
N GLU A 434 7.67 -20.94 19.19
CA GLU A 434 8.37 -21.60 20.29
C GLU A 434 7.70 -21.28 21.64
N GLY A 435 7.30 -20.02 21.86
CA GLY A 435 6.47 -19.62 22.99
C GLY A 435 6.15 -18.12 23.06
N SER A 436 5.18 -17.77 23.89
CA SER A 436 4.89 -16.37 24.26
C SER A 436 5.84 -15.86 25.35
N LEU A 437 6.24 -14.60 25.25
CA LEU A 437 7.01 -13.84 26.24
C LEU A 437 6.14 -12.82 26.99
N GLY A 438 4.82 -12.85 26.80
CA GLY A 438 3.85 -11.91 27.36
C GLY A 438 3.28 -10.93 26.32
N GLU A 439 2.40 -10.05 26.78
CA GLU A 439 1.82 -8.97 25.96
C GLU A 439 2.60 -7.65 26.16
N LEU A 440 2.93 -6.97 25.07
CA LEU A 440 3.39 -5.58 25.07
C LEU A 440 2.20 -4.61 25.11
N LEU A 441 2.40 -3.41 25.66
CA LEU A 441 1.41 -2.35 25.48
C LEU A 441 1.54 -1.77 24.06
N LEU A 442 0.39 -1.59 23.39
CA LEU A 442 0.33 -1.05 22.02
C LEU A 442 0.56 0.48 21.94
N ALA A 443 0.53 1.17 23.08
CA ALA A 443 0.75 2.61 23.19
C ALA A 443 1.56 2.94 24.46
N GLN A 444 2.31 4.04 24.42
CA GLN A 444 3.12 4.49 25.55
C GLN A 444 2.24 4.81 26.78
N GLN A 445 2.71 4.41 27.95
CA GLN A 445 2.12 4.74 29.25
C GLN A 445 3.19 5.31 30.21
N PRO A 446 2.81 6.00 31.30
CA PRO A 446 3.77 6.44 32.32
C PRO A 446 4.53 5.25 32.93
N GLY A 447 5.86 5.34 32.97
CA GLY A 447 6.73 4.23 33.43
C GLY A 447 6.90 3.10 32.41
N THR A 448 6.93 3.45 31.11
CA THR A 448 7.18 2.51 30.01
C THR A 448 8.16 3.07 28.98
N HIS A 449 8.89 2.16 28.33
CA HIS A 449 9.85 2.45 27.27
C HIS A 449 9.58 1.56 26.04
N PRO A 450 10.02 1.96 24.82
CA PRO A 450 9.76 1.21 23.60
C PRO A 450 10.69 0.00 23.47
N LEU A 451 10.20 -1.05 22.81
CA LEU A 451 11.00 -2.20 22.35
C LEU A 451 10.95 -2.26 20.82
N TYR A 452 12.11 -2.36 20.18
CA TYR A 452 12.29 -2.41 18.73
C TYR A 452 12.79 -3.80 18.28
N ASP A 453 12.39 -4.22 17.07
CA ASP A 453 13.03 -5.31 16.33
C ASP A 453 14.20 -4.72 15.52
N CYS A 454 15.38 -5.31 15.69
CA CYS A 454 16.65 -4.82 15.17
C CYS A 454 17.36 -5.92 14.37
N GLN A 455 17.91 -5.59 13.20
CA GLN A 455 18.67 -6.54 12.36
C GLN A 455 20.17 -6.27 12.41
N TYR A 456 20.95 -7.30 12.74
CA TYR A 456 22.41 -7.30 12.72
C TYR A 456 22.93 -8.31 11.69
N GLY A 457 23.43 -7.81 10.55
CA GLY A 457 23.96 -8.63 9.46
C GLY A 457 22.92 -9.58 8.85
N GLY A 458 22.81 -10.80 9.39
CA GLY A 458 21.85 -11.82 8.96
C GLY A 458 21.02 -12.43 10.09
N GLY A 459 21.00 -11.82 11.27
CA GLY A 459 20.17 -12.21 12.41
C GLY A 459 19.38 -11.01 12.96
N GLN A 460 18.48 -11.27 13.92
CA GLN A 460 17.64 -10.26 14.57
C GLN A 460 17.78 -10.32 16.09
N PHE A 461 17.53 -9.20 16.76
CA PHE A 461 17.58 -9.01 18.21
C PHE A 461 16.62 -7.90 18.61
N THR A 462 16.21 -7.83 19.87
CA THR A 462 15.39 -6.72 20.37
C THR A 462 16.24 -5.64 21.04
N SER A 463 15.83 -4.37 20.97
CA SER A 463 16.50 -3.27 21.68
C SER A 463 15.53 -2.23 22.22
N ARG A 464 15.96 -1.48 23.23
CA ARG A 464 15.27 -0.28 23.75
C ARG A 464 15.70 1.01 23.07
N GLN A 465 16.73 0.95 22.22
CA GLN A 465 17.30 2.13 21.56
C GLN A 465 16.66 2.29 20.18
N ALA A 466 16.17 3.49 19.87
CA ALA A 466 15.47 3.79 18.61
C ALA A 466 16.38 3.78 17.37
N ASP A 467 17.70 3.73 17.58
CA ASP A 467 18.73 3.51 16.56
C ASP A 467 19.30 2.07 16.59
N CYS A 468 18.64 1.15 17.30
CA CYS A 468 18.98 -0.26 17.39
C CYS A 468 20.46 -0.53 17.74
N GLU A 469 21.03 0.20 18.72
CA GLU A 469 22.45 0.07 19.11
C GLU A 469 23.41 0.32 17.92
N GLY A 470 22.99 1.17 16.97
CA GLY A 470 23.71 1.49 15.73
C GLY A 470 23.49 0.48 14.58
N GLN A 471 22.48 -0.38 14.67
CA GLN A 471 22.12 -1.38 13.64
C GLN A 471 20.88 -0.96 12.84
N HIS A 472 20.36 -1.83 11.97
CA HIS A 472 19.15 -1.55 11.21
C HIS A 472 17.90 -1.76 12.09
N VAL A 473 16.98 -0.80 12.07
CA VAL A 473 15.67 -0.87 12.73
C VAL A 473 14.67 -1.52 11.78
N ASN A 474 14.10 -2.66 12.17
CA ASN A 474 13.02 -3.31 11.41
C ASN A 474 11.64 -2.73 11.78
N GLY A 475 11.46 -2.28 13.03
CA GLY A 475 10.24 -1.61 13.48
C GLY A 475 10.11 -1.53 15.01
N LEU A 476 9.08 -0.82 15.47
CA LEU A 476 8.65 -0.81 16.87
C LEU A 476 7.75 -2.03 17.14
N LEU A 477 8.04 -2.81 18.17
CA LEU A 477 7.22 -3.95 18.61
C LEU A 477 6.14 -3.54 19.61
N GLY A 478 6.39 -2.53 20.42
CA GLY A 478 5.47 -2.04 21.45
C GLY A 478 6.21 -1.47 22.66
N TRP A 479 5.52 -1.39 23.80
CA TRP A 479 6.05 -0.78 25.02
C TRP A 479 6.11 -1.75 26.20
N LEU A 480 7.24 -1.74 26.91
CA LEU A 480 7.53 -2.50 28.12
C LEU A 480 7.40 -1.59 29.36
N TYR A 481 6.94 -2.12 30.48
CA TYR A 481 7.08 -1.42 31.76
C TYR A 481 8.53 -1.38 32.24
N ASP A 482 8.92 -0.26 32.86
CA ASP A 482 10.23 -0.09 33.53
C ASP A 482 10.34 -0.96 34.80
N SER A 483 9.20 -1.21 35.46
CA SER A 483 9.08 -2.01 36.68
C SER A 483 7.67 -2.59 36.82
N PRO A 484 7.47 -3.76 37.48
CA PRO A 484 6.15 -4.36 37.64
C PRO A 484 5.12 -3.41 38.30
N PRO A 485 4.00 -3.10 37.63
CA PRO A 485 2.92 -2.32 38.24
C PRO A 485 2.20 -3.15 39.31
N THR A 486 1.62 -2.48 40.32
CA THR A 486 0.97 -3.17 41.46
C THR A 486 -0.41 -3.75 41.15
N ALA A 487 -0.97 -3.50 39.96
CA ALA A 487 -2.36 -3.80 39.60
C ALA A 487 -2.53 -4.91 38.55
N GLU A 488 -1.48 -5.23 37.80
CA GLU A 488 -1.48 -6.23 36.72
C GLU A 488 -0.27 -7.16 36.92
N GLN A 489 -0.35 -8.41 36.44
CA GLN A 489 0.80 -9.31 36.51
C GLN A 489 1.72 -9.14 35.30
N THR A 490 3.03 -9.27 35.53
CA THR A 490 4.06 -9.10 34.49
C THR A 490 5.07 -10.23 34.46
N LEU A 491 5.69 -10.42 33.29
CA LEU A 491 6.90 -11.24 33.11
C LEU A 491 8.08 -10.31 32.83
N ALA A 492 9.25 -10.66 33.37
CA ALA A 492 10.51 -10.02 32.99
C ALA A 492 10.98 -10.61 31.66
N VAL A 493 11.42 -9.77 30.72
CA VAL A 493 11.99 -10.20 29.43
C VAL A 493 13.46 -9.82 29.37
N TYR A 494 14.32 -10.83 29.20
CA TYR A 494 15.77 -10.71 29.12
C TYR A 494 16.23 -11.02 27.70
N ARG A 495 17.17 -10.22 27.19
CA ARG A 495 17.89 -10.54 25.94
C ARG A 495 19.06 -11.46 26.23
N CYS A 496 19.17 -12.48 25.40
CA CYS A 496 20.01 -13.65 25.60
C CYS A 496 20.83 -13.92 24.34
N LEU A 497 22.09 -14.35 24.53
CA LEU A 497 23.01 -14.71 23.46
C LEU A 497 23.37 -16.20 23.56
N ALA A 498 23.00 -16.97 22.53
CA ALA A 498 23.22 -18.41 22.46
C ALA A 498 24.70 -18.73 22.18
N ALA A 499 25.37 -19.36 23.14
CA ALA A 499 26.83 -19.55 23.11
C ALA A 499 27.33 -20.50 22.00
N ALA A 500 26.44 -21.28 21.38
CA ALA A 500 26.78 -22.25 20.34
C ALA A 500 26.94 -21.64 18.94
N ASN A 501 26.28 -20.51 18.66
CA ASN A 501 26.18 -19.90 17.32
C ASN A 501 26.22 -18.36 17.32
N GLY A 502 26.18 -17.69 18.49
CA GLY A 502 26.14 -16.23 18.60
C GLY A 502 24.78 -15.64 18.21
N ASP A 503 23.72 -16.44 18.23
CA ASP A 503 22.37 -16.03 17.86
C ASP A 503 21.66 -15.38 19.05
N HIS A 504 20.87 -14.33 18.80
CA HIS A 504 20.17 -13.58 19.84
C HIS A 504 18.73 -14.10 19.97
N PHE A 505 18.24 -14.17 21.20
CA PHE A 505 16.87 -14.55 21.52
C PHE A 505 16.44 -13.86 22.81
N ASP A 506 15.13 -13.77 23.07
CA ASP A 506 14.62 -13.29 24.35
C ASP A 506 14.05 -14.44 25.18
N SER A 507 14.15 -14.32 26.50
CA SER A 507 13.65 -15.30 27.47
C SER A 507 13.01 -14.63 28.68
N THR A 508 12.14 -15.36 29.36
CA THR A 508 11.60 -14.98 30.68
C THR A 508 12.41 -15.57 31.84
N ASP A 509 13.39 -16.44 31.55
CA ASP A 509 14.37 -16.92 32.52
C ASP A 509 15.51 -15.90 32.70
N PRO A 510 15.77 -15.37 33.92
CA PRO A 510 16.93 -14.51 34.18
C PRO A 510 18.29 -15.18 33.90
N ALA A 511 18.35 -16.52 33.90
CA ALA A 511 19.52 -17.30 33.51
C ALA A 511 19.55 -17.65 32.00
N CYS A 512 18.66 -17.07 31.20
CA CYS A 512 18.61 -17.22 29.74
C CYS A 512 18.67 -18.68 29.26
N GLU A 513 17.94 -19.59 29.92
CA GLU A 513 17.92 -21.03 29.61
C GLU A 513 19.32 -21.69 29.63
N GLY A 514 20.21 -21.14 30.46
CA GLY A 514 21.62 -21.55 30.58
C GLY A 514 22.57 -20.93 29.54
N GLN A 515 22.11 -19.95 28.76
CA GLN A 515 22.92 -19.17 27.83
C GLN A 515 23.47 -17.89 28.48
N THR A 516 24.01 -16.96 27.68
CA THR A 516 24.55 -15.69 28.20
C THR A 516 23.44 -14.63 28.27
N THR A 517 23.13 -14.15 29.47
CA THR A 517 22.24 -13.00 29.66
C THR A 517 22.95 -11.70 29.30
N GLU A 518 22.43 -10.97 28.31
CA GLU A 518 22.94 -9.63 27.95
C GLU A 518 22.31 -8.53 28.84
N GLY A 519 21.02 -8.67 29.14
CA GLY A 519 20.34 -7.78 30.10
C GLY A 519 18.83 -7.91 30.08
N LEU A 520 18.21 -7.44 31.18
CA LEU A 520 16.77 -7.19 31.24
C LEU A 520 16.42 -6.09 30.24
N GLN A 521 15.48 -6.36 29.33
CA GLN A 521 14.82 -5.33 28.52
C GLN A 521 13.79 -4.61 29.39
N GLY A 522 12.77 -5.31 29.87
CA GLY A 522 11.73 -4.72 30.73
C GLY A 522 10.68 -5.75 31.11
N TYR A 523 9.44 -5.28 31.35
CA TYR A 523 8.36 -6.13 31.81
C TYR A 523 7.14 -6.09 30.86
N THR A 524 6.76 -7.25 30.31
CA THR A 524 5.51 -7.51 29.57
C THR A 524 4.38 -7.85 30.53
N LEU A 525 3.13 -7.71 30.12
CA LEU A 525 2.00 -8.27 30.87
C LEU A 525 2.02 -9.81 30.78
N ALA A 526 1.71 -10.51 31.88
CA ALA A 526 1.82 -11.96 32.02
C ALA A 526 0.64 -12.73 31.38
N TYR A 527 0.31 -12.41 30.13
CA TYR A 527 -0.75 -13.03 29.34
C TYR A 527 -0.22 -13.67 28.06
N ALA A 528 -0.95 -14.64 27.53
CA ALA A 528 -0.78 -15.15 26.17
C ALA A 528 -2.11 -15.57 25.58
N HIS A 529 -2.25 -15.48 24.26
CA HIS A 529 -3.37 -16.07 23.55
C HIS A 529 -3.31 -17.59 23.66
N LEU A 530 -4.37 -18.19 24.19
CA LEU A 530 -4.63 -19.63 24.08
C LEU A 530 -5.07 -19.91 22.63
N ALA A 531 -4.10 -20.25 21.78
CA ALA A 531 -4.31 -20.36 20.34
C ALA A 531 -4.61 -21.80 19.91
N ARG A 532 -5.61 -21.96 19.04
CA ARG A 532 -5.96 -23.22 18.38
C ARG A 532 -5.35 -23.25 16.98
N TYR A 533 -4.66 -24.34 16.68
CA TYR A 533 -4.03 -24.60 15.39
C TYR A 533 -4.62 -25.87 14.78
N ALA A 534 -4.86 -25.85 13.49
CA ALA A 534 -5.40 -26.97 12.71
C ALA A 534 -4.36 -27.50 11.70
N LYS A 535 -4.61 -28.68 11.16
CA LYS A 535 -3.74 -29.34 10.18
C LYS A 535 -4.52 -29.85 8.96
N ASP A 536 -3.94 -29.68 7.78
CA ASP A 536 -4.49 -30.20 6.53
C ASP A 536 -4.60 -31.73 6.58
N GLY A 537 -5.82 -32.24 6.51
CA GLY A 537 -6.14 -33.67 6.68
C GLY A 537 -6.67 -34.06 8.07
N GLY A 538 -6.72 -33.14 9.02
CA GLY A 538 -7.27 -33.34 10.37
C GLY A 538 -6.21 -33.37 11.49
N GLY A 539 -6.68 -33.23 12.73
CA GLY A 539 -5.84 -33.01 13.91
C GLY A 539 -5.83 -31.53 14.30
N HIS A 540 -6.13 -31.25 15.56
CA HIS A 540 -5.97 -29.93 16.18
C HIS A 540 -4.89 -29.97 17.28
N VAL A 541 -4.36 -28.80 17.62
CA VAL A 541 -3.57 -28.58 18.85
C VAL A 541 -3.89 -27.20 19.41
N VAL A 542 -4.05 -27.12 20.73
CA VAL A 542 -4.31 -25.87 21.43
C VAL A 542 -3.13 -25.58 22.34
N THR A 543 -2.46 -24.44 22.17
CA THR A 543 -1.31 -24.09 23.01
C THR A 543 -0.93 -22.60 23.02
N THR A 544 -0.21 -22.21 24.06
CA THR A 544 0.52 -20.93 24.19
C THR A 544 2.03 -21.09 23.91
N ALA A 545 2.47 -22.29 23.53
CA ALA A 545 3.86 -22.72 23.45
C ALA A 545 4.20 -23.27 22.05
N GLY A 546 5.27 -24.06 21.95
CA GLY A 546 5.78 -24.57 20.68
C GLY A 546 4.76 -25.38 19.87
N VAL A 547 4.57 -24.98 18.60
CA VAL A 547 3.60 -25.60 17.68
C VAL A 547 4.31 -26.71 16.85
N PRO A 548 3.69 -27.89 16.64
CA PRO A 548 4.27 -28.96 15.81
C PRO A 548 4.26 -28.65 14.31
N ASP A 549 5.15 -29.28 13.55
CA ASP A 549 5.30 -29.01 12.11
C ASP A 549 4.04 -29.37 11.28
N GLY A 550 3.68 -28.45 10.40
CA GLY A 550 2.53 -28.57 9.49
C GLY A 550 1.16 -28.27 10.13
N TYR A 551 1.14 -27.61 11.29
CA TYR A 551 -0.07 -26.98 11.84
C TYR A 551 -0.07 -25.48 11.53
N HIS A 552 -1.25 -24.91 11.19
CA HIS A 552 -1.46 -23.49 10.93
C HIS A 552 -2.41 -22.88 11.97
N LEU A 553 -2.27 -21.58 12.26
CA LEU A 553 -3.12 -20.90 13.22
C LEU A 553 -4.56 -20.81 12.69
N GLU A 554 -5.52 -21.16 13.54
CA GLU A 554 -6.93 -21.25 13.17
C GLU A 554 -7.78 -20.20 13.95
N ALA A 555 -7.64 -20.17 15.27
CA ALA A 555 -8.42 -19.33 16.17
C ALA A 555 -7.68 -18.99 17.47
N THR A 556 -8.20 -18.04 18.26
CA THR A 556 -7.73 -17.77 19.63
C THR A 556 -8.89 -17.80 20.61
N LEU A 557 -8.72 -18.50 21.73
CA LEU A 557 -9.77 -18.85 22.69
C LEU A 557 -9.78 -17.96 23.93
N GLY A 558 -9.01 -16.87 23.90
CA GLY A 558 -8.83 -15.92 24.99
C GLY A 558 -7.39 -15.78 25.46
N LEU A 559 -7.18 -14.86 26.38
CA LEU A 559 -5.89 -14.61 27.04
C LEU A 559 -5.83 -15.38 28.36
N VAL A 560 -4.90 -16.33 28.47
CA VAL A 560 -4.64 -17.05 29.72
C VAL A 560 -3.58 -16.33 30.54
N ASN A 561 -3.67 -16.41 31.88
CA ASN A 561 -2.58 -15.95 32.74
C ASN A 561 -1.39 -16.91 32.55
N LEU A 562 -0.18 -16.40 32.34
CA LEU A 562 1.02 -17.24 32.26
C LEU A 562 1.53 -17.66 33.66
N ASN A 563 1.16 -16.90 34.69
CA ASN A 563 1.42 -17.20 36.10
C ASN A 563 0.14 -17.65 36.83
N ALA A 564 0.31 -18.40 37.93
CA ALA A 564 -0.81 -18.82 38.77
C ALA A 564 -1.37 -17.63 39.58
N VAL A 565 -2.67 -17.34 39.42
CA VAL A 565 -3.37 -16.32 40.22
C VAL A 565 -4.51 -16.92 41.06
N PRO A 566 -4.93 -16.30 42.17
CA PRO A 566 -6.03 -16.82 43.00
C PRO A 566 -7.29 -17.16 42.19
N GLY A 567 -7.87 -18.32 42.46
CA GLY A 567 -9.07 -18.81 41.75
C GLY A 567 -8.80 -19.54 40.42
N THR A 568 -7.55 -19.68 39.97
CA THR A 568 -7.23 -20.39 38.71
C THR A 568 -7.03 -21.91 38.86
N ALA A 569 -7.05 -22.58 37.71
CA ALA A 569 -6.50 -23.92 37.44
C ALA A 569 -5.44 -23.81 36.32
N ALA A 570 -4.42 -24.66 36.35
CA ALA A 570 -3.48 -24.80 35.24
C ALA A 570 -4.11 -25.61 34.11
N LEU A 571 -3.86 -25.21 32.87
CA LEU A 571 -4.19 -25.97 31.67
C LEU A 571 -2.91 -26.59 31.10
N TYR A 572 -2.99 -27.80 30.56
CA TYR A 572 -1.85 -28.56 30.03
C TYR A 572 -2.14 -29.02 28.59
N ASN A 573 -1.13 -28.93 27.72
CA ASN A 573 -1.16 -29.58 26.42
C ASN A 573 -0.71 -31.04 26.58
N CYS A 574 -1.54 -31.98 26.13
CA CYS A 574 -1.38 -33.41 26.29
C CYS A 574 -1.41 -34.11 24.92
N HIS A 575 -0.68 -35.21 24.77
CA HIS A 575 -0.56 -35.94 23.50
C HIS A 575 -0.77 -37.44 23.67
N TYR A 576 -1.61 -38.01 22.81
CA TYR A 576 -1.94 -39.43 22.73
C TYR A 576 -1.61 -39.97 21.33
N SER A 577 -1.81 -41.27 21.09
CA SER A 577 -1.46 -41.91 19.81
C SER A 577 -2.30 -41.45 18.60
N GLY A 578 -3.28 -40.56 18.78
CA GLY A 578 -4.15 -40.04 17.73
C GLY A 578 -4.15 -38.52 17.54
N GLY A 579 -3.54 -37.74 18.44
CA GLY A 579 -3.61 -36.27 18.39
C GLY A 579 -3.13 -35.57 19.65
N TYR A 580 -3.48 -34.28 19.77
CA TYR A 580 -3.27 -33.46 20.95
C TYR A 580 -4.62 -33.11 21.60
N PHE A 581 -4.61 -32.80 22.90
CA PHE A 581 -5.79 -32.35 23.63
C PHE A 581 -5.36 -31.52 24.85
N SER A 582 -6.22 -30.61 25.31
CA SER A 582 -6.00 -29.90 26.57
C SER A 582 -6.49 -30.73 27.78
N SER A 583 -5.87 -30.56 28.94
CA SER A 583 -6.37 -31.11 30.21
C SER A 583 -6.11 -30.18 31.39
N LEU A 584 -6.92 -30.31 32.45
CA LEU A 584 -6.67 -29.74 33.77
C LEU A 584 -5.90 -30.70 34.70
N ASP A 585 -5.77 -31.98 34.33
CA ASP A 585 -4.96 -32.94 35.07
C ASP A 585 -3.47 -32.75 34.77
N SER A 586 -2.67 -32.60 35.83
CA SER A 586 -1.21 -32.53 35.72
C SER A 586 -0.58 -33.85 35.25
N GLY A 587 -1.30 -34.96 35.37
CA GLY A 587 -0.99 -36.26 34.77
C GLY A 587 -1.51 -36.47 33.35
N CYS A 588 -2.11 -35.45 32.71
CA CYS A 588 -2.66 -35.53 31.35
C CYS A 588 -3.61 -36.72 31.12
N GLU A 589 -4.46 -37.05 32.10
CA GLU A 589 -5.40 -38.18 32.04
C GLU A 589 -4.72 -39.55 31.78
N GLY A 590 -3.42 -39.65 32.11
CA GLY A 590 -2.57 -40.83 31.88
C GLY A 590 -1.75 -40.79 30.59
N TYR A 591 -1.83 -39.72 29.80
CA TYR A 591 -1.10 -39.52 28.55
C TYR A 591 0.15 -38.64 28.70
N THR A 592 0.88 -38.42 27.61
CA THR A 592 2.13 -37.64 27.63
C THR A 592 1.83 -36.16 27.71
N ARG A 593 2.30 -35.49 28.77
CA ARG A 593 2.29 -34.02 28.85
C ARG A 593 3.35 -33.42 27.93
N VAL A 594 2.94 -32.45 27.12
CA VAL A 594 3.80 -31.72 26.15
C VAL A 594 4.25 -30.38 26.74
N SER A 595 3.31 -29.56 27.23
CA SER A 595 3.61 -28.22 27.77
C SER A 595 2.62 -27.81 28.88
N GLY A 596 2.71 -26.57 29.34
CA GLY A 596 1.61 -25.88 30.01
C GLY A 596 0.98 -24.86 29.05
N ASN A 597 -0.32 -24.67 29.16
CA ASN A 597 -1.14 -23.74 28.38
C ASN A 597 -1.67 -22.58 29.26
N GLY A 598 -0.84 -22.13 30.22
CA GLY A 598 -1.22 -21.09 31.19
C GLY A 598 -2.28 -21.50 32.20
N TYR A 599 -3.00 -20.52 32.74
CA TYR A 599 -3.94 -20.64 33.85
C TYR A 599 -5.29 -19.96 33.54
N LEU A 600 -6.37 -20.75 33.60
CA LEU A 600 -7.77 -20.33 33.46
C LEU A 600 -8.40 -20.10 34.83
N TRP A 601 -9.30 -19.12 34.97
CA TRP A 601 -10.12 -19.00 36.19
C TRP A 601 -11.17 -20.10 36.26
N LYS A 602 -11.36 -20.70 37.44
CA LYS A 602 -12.40 -21.72 37.68
C LYS A 602 -13.83 -21.16 37.61
N THR A 603 -13.95 -19.85 37.81
CA THR A 603 -15.19 -19.06 37.76
C THR A 603 -14.85 -17.67 37.23
N ALA A 604 -15.63 -17.11 36.31
CA ALA A 604 -15.44 -15.74 35.80
C ALA A 604 -15.30 -14.72 36.96
N PRO A 605 -14.19 -13.97 37.06
CA PRO A 605 -14.01 -12.97 38.12
C PRO A 605 -14.92 -11.75 37.91
N ALA A 606 -15.54 -11.24 38.98
CA ALA A 606 -16.36 -10.05 38.90
C ALA A 606 -15.54 -8.82 38.43
N GLY A 607 -16.00 -8.16 37.36
CA GLY A 607 -15.34 -6.99 36.78
C GLY A 607 -14.21 -7.28 35.78
N VAL A 608 -13.87 -8.55 35.53
CA VAL A 608 -12.93 -8.96 34.48
C VAL A 608 -13.73 -9.61 33.34
N PRO A 609 -13.72 -9.06 32.12
CA PRO A 609 -14.32 -9.74 30.97
C PRO A 609 -13.61 -11.07 30.70
N THR A 610 -14.39 -12.13 30.51
CA THR A 610 -13.85 -13.49 30.31
C THR A 610 -14.55 -14.25 29.20
N VAL A 611 -13.78 -15.07 28.49
CA VAL A 611 -14.27 -16.05 27.52
C VAL A 611 -14.24 -17.43 28.18
N PRO A 612 -15.33 -18.22 28.19
CA PRO A 612 -15.30 -19.60 28.64
C PRO A 612 -14.48 -20.46 27.67
N VAL A 613 -13.82 -21.51 28.17
CA VAL A 613 -13.04 -22.45 27.33
C VAL A 613 -13.51 -23.88 27.61
N TYR A 614 -14.06 -24.51 26.59
CA TYR A 614 -14.59 -25.87 26.60
C TYR A 614 -13.64 -26.84 25.88
N ARG A 615 -13.53 -28.09 26.36
CA ARG A 615 -13.00 -29.18 25.53
C ARG A 615 -14.13 -29.79 24.70
N CYS A 616 -13.83 -30.00 23.43
CA CYS A 616 -14.75 -30.44 22.41
C CYS A 616 -14.17 -31.68 21.69
N THR A 617 -15.03 -32.50 21.12
CA THR A 617 -14.65 -33.61 20.22
C THR A 617 -15.41 -33.55 18.91
N VAL A 618 -14.69 -33.66 17.79
CA VAL A 618 -15.27 -33.69 16.45
C VAL A 618 -16.00 -35.01 16.24
N THR A 619 -17.33 -34.94 16.09
CA THR A 619 -18.25 -36.09 16.09
C THR A 619 -17.92 -37.14 15.03
N ALA A 620 -17.32 -36.72 13.90
CA ALA A 620 -17.00 -37.58 12.76
C ALA A 620 -15.65 -38.31 12.87
N THR A 621 -14.72 -37.83 13.72
CA THR A 621 -13.33 -38.30 13.77
C THR A 621 -12.84 -38.70 15.16
N GLY A 622 -13.46 -38.19 16.23
CA GLY A 622 -12.93 -38.32 17.60
C GLY A 622 -11.69 -37.47 17.85
N ASP A 623 -11.46 -36.43 17.03
CA ASP A 623 -10.38 -35.47 17.18
C ASP A 623 -10.73 -34.44 18.27
N HIS A 624 -9.80 -34.17 19.18
CA HIS A 624 -9.99 -33.25 20.31
C HIS A 624 -9.60 -31.83 19.92
N PHE A 625 -10.44 -30.87 20.30
CA PHE A 625 -10.17 -29.44 20.10
C PHE A 625 -10.79 -28.64 21.25
N ASP A 626 -10.34 -27.39 21.45
CA ASP A 626 -10.98 -26.50 22.42
C ASP A 626 -11.77 -25.41 21.69
N SER A 627 -12.85 -24.91 22.31
CA SER A 627 -13.69 -23.84 21.77
C SER A 627 -14.14 -22.88 22.86
N SER A 628 -14.51 -21.66 22.45
CA SER A 628 -15.24 -20.70 23.28
C SER A 628 -16.76 -20.83 23.14
N ASP A 629 -17.26 -21.60 22.18
CA ASP A 629 -18.68 -21.89 21.99
C ASP A 629 -19.14 -23.00 22.97
N PRO A 630 -20.16 -22.76 23.83
CA PRO A 630 -20.76 -23.82 24.64
C PRO A 630 -21.34 -25.00 23.83
N ALA A 631 -21.70 -24.77 22.56
CA ALA A 631 -22.15 -25.80 21.61
C ALA A 631 -21.00 -26.38 20.76
N CYS A 632 -19.73 -26.05 21.07
CA CYS A 632 -18.54 -26.60 20.44
C CYS A 632 -18.58 -26.57 18.89
N GLU A 633 -19.01 -25.46 18.30
CA GLU A 633 -19.09 -25.27 16.84
C GLU A 633 -19.98 -26.34 16.16
N GLY A 634 -21.01 -26.80 16.87
CA GLY A 634 -21.92 -27.87 16.45
C GLY A 634 -21.39 -29.30 16.66
N GLN A 635 -20.30 -29.46 17.41
CA GLN A 635 -19.69 -30.74 17.78
C GLN A 635 -20.05 -31.16 19.22
N HIS A 636 -19.36 -32.18 19.77
CA HIS A 636 -19.66 -32.69 21.09
C HIS A 636 -18.84 -31.98 22.19
N THR A 637 -19.52 -31.20 23.04
CA THR A 637 -18.96 -30.61 24.26
C THR A 637 -18.73 -31.69 25.32
N GLU A 638 -17.48 -31.88 25.75
CA GLU A 638 -17.14 -32.80 26.85
C GLU A 638 -17.29 -32.11 28.22
N TRP A 639 -16.64 -30.97 28.42
CA TRP A 639 -16.70 -30.17 29.66
C TRP A 639 -16.18 -28.73 29.47
N LEU A 640 -16.56 -27.85 30.39
CA LEU A 640 -15.98 -26.52 30.59
C LEU A 640 -14.72 -26.64 31.46
N PHE A 641 -13.57 -26.17 30.98
CA PHE A 641 -12.36 -26.08 31.79
C PHE A 641 -12.40 -24.89 32.78
N GLY A 642 -12.95 -23.77 32.33
CA GLY A 642 -12.92 -22.50 33.04
C GLY A 642 -12.97 -21.32 32.09
N TYR A 643 -12.38 -20.21 32.52
CA TYR A 643 -12.54 -18.89 31.90
C TYR A 643 -11.17 -18.25 31.64
N ALA A 644 -10.88 -17.90 30.39
CA ALA A 644 -9.76 -17.05 30.01
C ALA A 644 -10.13 -15.57 30.16
N ARG A 645 -9.15 -14.66 30.30
CA ARG A 645 -9.41 -13.21 30.14
C ARG A 645 -9.88 -13.04 28.69
N ALA A 646 -10.96 -12.29 28.47
CA ALA A 646 -11.35 -11.99 27.11
C ALA A 646 -10.18 -11.24 26.43
N PRO A 647 -9.82 -11.55 25.18
CA PRO A 647 -9.16 -10.57 24.34
C PRO A 647 -10.08 -9.35 24.36
N PHE A 648 -9.52 -8.17 24.55
CA PHE A 648 -10.36 -7.04 24.92
C PHE A 648 -11.07 -6.47 23.68
N TYR A 649 -12.21 -7.08 23.35
CA TYR A 649 -13.03 -6.78 22.17
C TYR A 649 -13.82 -5.46 22.33
N SER A 650 -13.11 -4.38 22.63
CA SER A 650 -13.32 -3.05 22.02
C SER A 650 -12.12 -2.63 21.17
N GLY A 651 -11.22 -3.57 20.87
CA GLY A 651 -9.99 -3.38 20.08
C GLY A 651 -10.25 -3.20 18.58
N GLY A 652 -10.75 -2.02 18.20
CA GLY A 652 -10.49 -1.39 16.90
C GLY A 652 -10.60 -2.27 15.66
N THR A 653 -11.77 -2.88 15.42
CA THR A 653 -12.09 -3.52 14.12
C THR A 653 -12.37 -2.51 13.01
N GLY A 654 -12.47 -1.21 13.35
CA GLY A 654 -13.09 -0.15 12.54
C GLY A 654 -14.62 -0.13 12.64
N LYS A 655 -15.24 -1.25 13.08
CA LYS A 655 -16.68 -1.48 13.03
C LYS A 655 -17.34 -1.14 14.37
N ALA A 656 -18.54 -0.59 14.30
CA ALA A 656 -19.39 -0.34 15.45
C ALA A 656 -20.01 -1.63 15.98
N ASP A 657 -20.02 -1.74 17.31
CA ASP A 657 -20.66 -2.81 18.06
C ASP A 657 -22.11 -2.46 18.40
N LEU A 658 -22.94 -3.46 18.65
CA LEU A 658 -24.35 -3.30 19.04
C LEU A 658 -24.48 -3.37 20.56
N VAL A 659 -25.11 -2.39 21.18
CA VAL A 659 -25.34 -2.35 22.64
C VAL A 659 -26.83 -2.41 22.95
N SER A 660 -27.24 -3.36 23.80
CA SER A 660 -28.54 -3.32 24.46
C SER A 660 -28.44 -2.71 25.86
N ALA A 661 -29.44 -1.92 26.22
CA ALA A 661 -29.58 -1.33 27.56
C ALA A 661 -30.89 -1.82 28.19
N ASP A 662 -30.83 -2.42 29.37
CA ASP A 662 -32.03 -2.96 30.04
C ASP A 662 -32.86 -1.87 30.75
N ALA A 663 -33.94 -2.24 31.46
CA ALA A 663 -34.80 -1.29 32.17
C ALA A 663 -34.13 -0.60 33.38
N ASN A 664 -32.99 -1.11 33.84
CA ASN A 664 -32.24 -0.69 35.02
C ASN A 664 -30.87 -0.08 34.64
N GLY A 665 -30.55 0.02 33.35
CA GLY A 665 -29.26 0.49 32.87
C GLY A 665 -28.15 -0.56 32.87
N ASP A 666 -28.46 -1.87 32.87
CA ASP A 666 -27.48 -2.91 32.48
C ASP A 666 -27.19 -2.79 30.99
N LEU A 667 -25.94 -2.47 30.64
CA LEU A 667 -25.43 -2.40 29.28
C LEU A 667 -24.81 -3.74 28.86
N ARG A 668 -25.25 -4.25 27.72
CA ARG A 668 -24.80 -5.51 27.13
C ARG A 668 -24.27 -5.29 25.71
N LEU A 669 -22.98 -5.50 25.54
CA LEU A 669 -22.27 -5.38 24.27
C LEU A 669 -22.43 -6.68 23.45
N PHE A 670 -22.67 -6.52 22.16
CA PHE A 670 -22.67 -7.54 21.13
C PHE A 670 -21.59 -7.13 20.10
N GLY A 671 -20.45 -7.82 20.11
CA GLY A 671 -19.26 -7.44 19.33
C GLY A 671 -19.37 -7.83 17.85
N ASN A 672 -19.04 -6.90 16.96
CA ASN A 672 -19.16 -7.01 15.51
C ASN A 672 -17.92 -7.70 14.89
N ALA A 673 -18.01 -9.01 14.69
CA ALA A 673 -16.92 -9.77 14.06
C ALA A 673 -16.89 -9.57 12.54
N ASP A 674 -17.97 -9.96 11.86
CA ASP A 674 -18.00 -10.11 10.39
C ASP A 674 -18.80 -9.02 9.65
N ALA A 675 -18.88 -7.82 10.23
CA ALA A 675 -19.63 -6.70 9.66
C ALA A 675 -21.11 -7.07 9.41
N LEU A 676 -21.62 -6.76 8.21
CA LEU A 676 -23.00 -6.97 7.79
C LEU A 676 -23.40 -8.47 7.70
N ALA A 677 -22.48 -9.41 7.92
CA ALA A 677 -22.73 -10.86 7.80
C ALA A 677 -23.50 -11.49 8.98
N PHE A 678 -24.07 -10.68 9.89
CA PHE A 678 -24.92 -11.13 11.01
C PHE A 678 -24.21 -12.06 12.03
N ASN A 679 -22.92 -11.86 12.27
CA ASN A 679 -22.17 -12.57 13.32
C ASN A 679 -21.86 -11.66 14.52
N TRP A 680 -22.78 -11.62 15.48
CA TRP A 680 -22.65 -10.88 16.74
C TRP A 680 -22.10 -11.78 17.86
N THR A 681 -21.02 -11.34 18.49
CA THR A 681 -20.38 -12.07 19.60
C THR A 681 -20.88 -11.56 20.97
N GLY A 682 -21.26 -12.45 21.88
CA GLY A 682 -21.81 -12.08 23.21
C GLY A 682 -23.26 -12.55 23.40
N PRO A 683 -24.10 -11.86 24.20
CA PRO A 683 -23.85 -10.57 24.85
C PRO A 683 -22.88 -10.64 26.05
N GLN A 684 -22.05 -9.59 26.20
CA GLN A 684 -21.22 -9.35 27.37
C GLN A 684 -21.81 -8.21 28.22
N VAL A 685 -21.99 -8.39 29.53
CA VAL A 685 -22.40 -7.28 30.42
C VAL A 685 -21.17 -6.38 30.64
N VAL A 686 -21.20 -5.16 30.10
CA VAL A 686 -20.04 -4.25 30.11
C VAL A 686 -20.12 -3.16 31.17
N LYS A 687 -21.34 -2.79 31.62
CA LYS A 687 -21.57 -1.76 32.64
C LYS A 687 -22.97 -1.89 33.22
N ASN A 688 -23.16 -1.47 34.46
CA ASN A 688 -24.46 -0.98 34.94
C ASN A 688 -24.33 0.52 35.25
N VAL A 689 -25.25 1.34 34.74
CA VAL A 689 -25.28 2.80 34.97
C VAL A 689 -26.45 3.28 35.85
N GLN A 690 -27.31 2.38 36.32
CA GLN A 690 -28.46 2.65 37.20
C GLN A 690 -29.42 3.74 36.68
N ALA A 691 -29.57 3.85 35.36
CA ALA A 691 -30.27 4.94 34.70
C ALA A 691 -31.16 4.47 33.53
N ASP A 692 -32.06 5.35 33.09
CA ASP A 692 -32.89 5.15 31.90
C ASP A 692 -32.00 5.08 30.63
N PRO A 693 -32.14 4.03 29.78
CA PRO A 693 -31.51 3.96 28.47
C PRO A 693 -31.55 5.22 27.61
N ALA A 694 -32.62 6.02 27.72
CA ALA A 694 -32.75 7.30 27.00
C ALA A 694 -31.76 8.39 27.44
N ARG A 695 -30.97 8.16 28.50
CA ARG A 695 -29.91 9.06 29.02
C ARG A 695 -28.49 8.59 28.70
N ILE A 696 -28.35 7.51 27.91
CA ILE A 696 -27.07 6.86 27.63
C ILE A 696 -26.63 7.18 26.21
N PHE A 697 -25.39 7.64 26.05
CA PHE A 697 -24.79 7.99 24.77
C PHE A 697 -23.42 7.32 24.62
N PHE A 698 -23.02 7.11 23.36
CA PHE A 698 -21.71 6.59 22.99
C PHE A 698 -21.07 7.53 21.98
N ALA A 699 -19.90 8.07 22.30
CA ALA A 699 -19.17 8.99 21.45
C ALA A 699 -17.68 8.94 21.76
N ASP A 700 -16.80 9.08 20.77
CA ASP A 700 -15.36 9.11 21.03
C ASP A 700 -14.98 10.52 21.53
N LEU A 701 -14.92 10.70 22.85
CA LEU A 701 -14.50 11.96 23.45
C LEU A 701 -12.98 12.05 23.58
N THR A 702 -12.29 10.92 23.54
CA THR A 702 -10.84 10.81 23.73
C THR A 702 -10.05 11.00 22.44
N GLY A 703 -10.66 10.85 21.27
CA GLY A 703 -9.98 10.81 19.97
C GLY A 703 -9.22 9.51 19.76
N SER A 704 -9.76 8.39 20.24
CA SER A 704 -9.02 7.13 20.42
C SER A 704 -9.41 5.99 19.46
N GLY A 705 -10.34 6.25 18.54
CA GLY A 705 -10.93 5.28 17.62
C GLY A 705 -11.99 4.37 18.28
N ARG A 706 -12.54 4.75 19.43
CA ARG A 706 -13.46 3.95 20.25
C ARG A 706 -14.49 4.86 20.93
N LYS A 707 -15.76 4.47 20.94
CA LYS A 707 -16.78 5.27 21.63
C LYS A 707 -16.64 5.14 23.14
N ASP A 708 -16.51 6.28 23.81
CA ASP A 708 -16.57 6.43 25.26
C ASP A 708 -18.04 6.39 25.72
N LEU A 709 -18.29 5.90 26.93
CA LEU A 709 -19.63 5.83 27.51
C LEU A 709 -19.98 7.14 28.20
N ILE A 710 -21.14 7.71 27.89
CA ILE A 710 -21.63 8.96 28.46
C ILE A 710 -23.02 8.75 29.08
N LEU A 711 -23.25 9.37 30.24
CA LEU A 711 -24.52 9.38 30.97
C LEU A 711 -24.96 10.82 31.25
N ASP A 712 -26.20 11.13 30.89
CA ASP A 712 -26.92 12.32 31.37
C ASP A 712 -27.58 12.01 32.73
N ASN A 713 -27.07 12.62 33.80
CA ASN A 713 -27.57 12.44 35.17
C ASN A 713 -28.83 13.28 35.43
N GLN A 714 -29.69 12.83 36.36
CA GLN A 714 -30.96 13.52 36.65
C GLN A 714 -30.81 14.91 37.28
N ASP A 715 -29.61 15.30 37.70
CA ASP A 715 -29.26 16.66 38.16
C ASP A 715 -28.76 17.58 37.03
N GLY A 716 -28.76 17.08 35.79
CA GLY A 716 -28.28 17.78 34.60
C GLY A 716 -26.76 17.82 34.46
N THR A 717 -26.02 16.99 35.22
CA THR A 717 -24.58 16.78 34.98
C THR A 717 -24.34 15.68 33.95
N LEU A 718 -23.26 15.79 33.18
CA LEU A 718 -22.84 14.75 32.23
C LEU A 718 -21.63 14.02 32.79
N THR A 719 -21.71 12.69 32.92
CA THR A 719 -20.59 11.83 33.33
C THR A 719 -20.14 10.96 32.17
N ALA A 720 -18.84 10.89 31.91
CA ALA A 720 -18.24 9.99 30.92
C ALA A 720 -17.27 8.98 31.56
N TRP A 721 -17.07 7.84 30.90
CA TRP A 721 -16.06 6.84 31.20
C TRP A 721 -15.28 6.51 29.92
N PRO A 722 -13.95 6.64 29.90
CA PRO A 722 -13.18 6.39 28.69
C PRO A 722 -13.12 4.91 28.36
N ASN A 723 -13.22 4.57 27.07
CA ASN A 723 -13.02 3.23 26.52
C ASN A 723 -11.53 3.00 26.30
N THR A 724 -10.84 2.54 27.34
CA THR A 724 -9.37 2.41 27.36
C THR A 724 -8.83 1.33 26.42
N GLY A 725 -9.70 0.65 25.67
CA GLY A 725 -9.39 -0.62 25.02
C GLY A 725 -9.21 -1.77 26.02
N SER A 726 -9.21 -1.50 27.33
CA SER A 726 -9.08 -2.46 28.43
C SER A 726 -10.20 -2.33 29.48
N GLY A 727 -11.27 -1.62 29.12
CA GLY A 727 -12.48 -1.45 29.92
C GLY A 727 -12.93 0.01 30.01
N TRP A 728 -13.83 0.27 30.96
CA TRP A 728 -14.23 1.63 31.33
C TRP A 728 -13.24 2.19 32.34
N GLY A 729 -12.51 3.24 31.96
CA GLY A 729 -11.59 3.94 32.86
C GLY A 729 -12.31 4.79 33.92
N THR A 730 -11.58 5.69 34.56
CA THR A 730 -12.12 6.52 35.64
C THR A 730 -13.24 7.46 35.16
N ALA A 731 -14.31 7.57 35.95
CA ALA A 731 -15.41 8.48 35.67
C ALA A 731 -14.93 9.94 35.66
N ARG A 732 -15.36 10.73 34.68
CA ARG A 732 -15.18 12.18 34.60
C ARG A 732 -16.52 12.87 34.50
N GLN A 733 -16.71 13.97 35.23
CA GLN A 733 -17.81 14.88 34.93
C GLN A 733 -17.36 15.78 33.78
N ILE A 734 -18.01 15.65 32.62
CA ILE A 734 -17.70 16.42 31.41
C ILE A 734 -18.63 17.63 31.23
N GLY A 735 -19.67 17.82 32.04
CA GLY A 735 -20.58 18.95 31.87
C GLY A 735 -21.65 19.12 32.95
N SER A 736 -22.42 20.22 32.84
CA SER A 736 -23.52 20.57 33.74
C SER A 736 -24.54 21.51 33.08
N GLY A 737 -25.82 21.39 33.44
CA GLY A 737 -26.94 22.20 32.93
C GLY A 737 -27.85 21.47 31.93
N TRP A 738 -27.58 20.19 31.65
CA TRP A 738 -28.17 19.41 30.57
C TRP A 738 -29.38 18.62 31.05
N ASN A 739 -30.53 19.28 31.18
CA ASN A 739 -31.70 18.68 31.84
C ASN A 739 -32.63 17.85 30.91
N ASP A 740 -32.36 17.83 29.60
CA ASP A 740 -33.19 17.16 28.58
C ASP A 740 -32.31 16.31 27.63
N PRO A 741 -32.23 14.98 27.81
CA PRO A 741 -31.39 14.12 26.98
C PRO A 741 -31.85 14.07 25.51
N ALA A 742 -33.12 14.37 25.22
CA ALA A 742 -33.60 14.41 23.85
C ALA A 742 -32.92 15.53 23.04
N ARG A 743 -32.29 16.51 23.71
CA ARG A 743 -31.69 17.73 23.11
C ARG A 743 -30.17 17.75 23.06
N ILE A 744 -29.48 16.70 23.50
CA ILE A 744 -28.03 16.57 23.36
C ILE A 744 -27.66 15.51 22.32
N ARG A 745 -26.66 15.81 21.49
CA ARG A 745 -26.02 14.85 20.57
C ARG A 745 -24.51 14.97 20.74
N PHE A 746 -23.79 13.93 20.34
CA PHE A 746 -22.34 13.93 20.27
C PHE A 746 -21.93 13.45 18.89
N ALA A 747 -21.12 14.24 18.18
CA ALA A 747 -20.55 13.89 16.88
C ALA A 747 -19.36 14.80 16.58
N ASP A 748 -18.35 14.30 15.88
CA ASP A 748 -17.24 15.13 15.40
C ASP A 748 -17.77 16.07 14.29
N LEU A 749 -17.66 17.39 14.47
CA LEU A 749 -18.08 18.37 13.45
C LEU A 749 -16.91 19.10 12.77
N ASN A 750 -15.66 18.85 13.16
CA ASN A 750 -14.47 19.53 12.63
C ASN A 750 -13.45 18.60 11.94
N GLY A 751 -13.49 17.31 12.21
CA GLY A 751 -12.58 16.27 11.74
C GLY A 751 -11.29 16.16 12.55
N ASP A 752 -11.31 16.49 13.85
CA ASP A 752 -10.15 16.33 14.75
C ASP A 752 -10.07 14.96 15.46
N GLY A 753 -11.07 14.10 15.25
CA GLY A 753 -11.18 12.75 15.77
C GLY A 753 -12.02 12.66 17.05
N LYS A 754 -12.39 13.80 17.66
CA LYS A 754 -13.20 13.85 18.88
C LYS A 754 -14.63 14.28 18.58
N ALA A 755 -15.57 13.69 19.31
CA ALA A 755 -16.96 14.11 19.27
C ALA A 755 -17.18 15.43 20.03
N ASP A 756 -17.77 16.40 19.35
CA ASP A 756 -18.27 17.66 19.91
C ASP A 756 -19.63 17.47 20.58
N LEU A 757 -19.95 18.32 21.55
CA LEU A 757 -21.24 18.33 22.24
C LEU A 757 -22.21 19.29 21.54
N ILE A 758 -23.31 18.76 21.02
CA ILE A 758 -24.31 19.47 20.23
C ILE A 758 -25.59 19.67 21.04
N ALA A 759 -26.08 20.90 21.10
CA ALA A 759 -27.31 21.30 21.77
C ALA A 759 -28.41 21.68 20.76
N VAL A 760 -29.60 21.07 20.92
CA VAL A 760 -30.80 21.37 20.12
C VAL A 760 -31.78 22.23 20.94
N GLY A 761 -31.79 23.53 20.66
CA GLY A 761 -32.61 24.52 21.36
C GLY A 761 -34.12 24.28 21.25
N ALA A 762 -34.90 24.81 22.20
CA ALA A 762 -36.36 24.71 22.20
C ALA A 762 -37.03 25.43 21.01
N ASP A 763 -36.33 26.39 20.42
CA ASP A 763 -36.63 27.08 19.16
C ASP A 763 -36.17 26.30 17.91
N GLY A 764 -35.54 25.13 18.09
CA GLY A 764 -34.93 24.33 17.04
C GLY A 764 -33.58 24.87 16.55
N SER A 765 -32.92 25.79 17.27
CA SER A 765 -31.55 26.23 16.97
C SER A 765 -30.52 25.15 17.30
N LEU A 766 -29.39 25.12 16.57
CA LEU A 766 -28.28 24.19 16.79
C LEU A 766 -27.04 24.95 17.26
N ARG A 767 -26.44 24.51 18.37
CA ARG A 767 -25.15 25.01 18.88
C ARG A 767 -24.19 23.86 19.16
N ALA A 768 -22.93 24.01 18.80
CA ALA A 768 -21.85 23.07 19.09
C ALA A 768 -20.91 23.66 20.14
N PHE A 769 -20.45 22.80 21.04
CA PHE A 769 -19.41 23.06 22.02
C PHE A 769 -18.22 22.18 21.62
N ARG A 770 -17.10 22.79 21.20
CA ARG A 770 -15.98 22.02 20.64
C ARG A 770 -15.22 21.27 21.72
N ASN A 771 -14.89 20.00 21.49
CA ASN A 771 -14.10 19.19 22.41
C ASN A 771 -12.60 19.54 22.36
N ILE A 772 -12.06 20.20 23.39
CA ILE A 772 -10.65 20.62 23.41
C ILE A 772 -9.76 19.57 24.08
N ASP A 773 -9.93 19.37 25.39
CA ASP A 773 -9.06 18.50 26.22
C ASP A 773 -9.56 17.04 26.31
N GLY A 774 -10.46 16.64 25.42
CA GLY A 774 -11.02 15.30 25.40
C GLY A 774 -11.95 15.03 26.59
N ILE A 775 -11.85 13.82 27.15
CA ILE A 775 -12.73 13.38 28.25
C ILE A 775 -12.48 14.08 29.60
N ASP A 776 -11.46 14.92 29.74
CA ASP A 776 -11.32 15.82 30.90
C ASP A 776 -12.27 17.04 30.83
N GLY A 777 -13.00 17.22 29.72
CA GLY A 777 -14.26 17.99 29.69
C GLY A 777 -14.13 19.49 29.42
N THR A 778 -12.98 19.98 28.94
CA THR A 778 -12.83 21.37 28.48
C THR A 778 -13.51 21.56 27.13
N TRP A 779 -14.61 22.31 27.13
CA TRP A 779 -15.32 22.72 25.92
C TRP A 779 -14.97 24.16 25.51
N ALA A 780 -14.98 24.43 24.20
CA ALA A 780 -14.97 25.80 23.68
C ALA A 780 -16.33 26.50 23.85
N ASP A 781 -16.33 27.84 23.68
CA ASP A 781 -17.55 28.64 23.61
C ASP A 781 -18.51 28.14 22.52
N ALA A 782 -19.82 28.27 22.78
CA ALA A 782 -20.86 27.69 21.94
C ALA A 782 -20.99 28.37 20.56
N VAL A 783 -20.66 27.64 19.49
CA VAL A 783 -20.82 28.09 18.09
C VAL A 783 -22.21 27.72 17.57
N GLY A 784 -22.99 28.70 17.13
CA GLY A 784 -24.28 28.46 16.47
C GLY A 784 -24.08 28.08 14.99
N PHE A 785 -24.54 26.89 14.59
CA PHE A 785 -24.21 26.31 13.27
C PHE A 785 -25.41 25.91 12.41
N GLY A 786 -26.65 26.09 12.90
CA GLY A 786 -27.86 25.79 12.14
C GLY A 786 -29.15 25.99 12.93
N GLY A 787 -30.28 25.60 12.35
CA GLY A 787 -31.57 25.61 13.04
C GLY A 787 -32.75 25.18 12.18
N GLY A 788 -33.93 25.12 12.81
CA GLY A 788 -35.20 24.64 12.22
C GLY A 788 -35.73 23.35 12.83
N PHE A 789 -34.98 22.71 13.74
CA PHE A 789 -35.25 21.38 14.28
C PHE A 789 -36.05 21.44 15.59
N THR A 790 -37.30 21.89 15.52
CA THR A 790 -38.17 22.07 16.70
C THR A 790 -38.55 20.74 17.38
N ASP A 791 -38.67 19.67 16.61
CA ASP A 791 -38.64 18.27 17.08
C ASP A 791 -37.17 17.79 17.10
N PRO A 792 -36.52 17.69 18.27
CA PRO A 792 -35.11 17.35 18.35
C PRO A 792 -34.83 15.90 17.96
N ALA A 793 -35.82 14.99 18.01
CA ALA A 793 -35.62 13.61 17.57
C ALA A 793 -35.35 13.52 16.05
N ARG A 794 -35.78 14.53 15.28
CA ARG A 794 -35.64 14.58 13.82
C ARG A 794 -34.32 15.15 13.31
N VAL A 795 -33.37 15.45 14.20
CA VAL A 795 -31.98 15.77 13.83
C VAL A 795 -31.01 14.73 14.40
N LEU A 796 -30.23 14.15 13.47
CA LEU A 796 -29.21 13.15 13.70
C LEU A 796 -27.89 13.65 13.09
N PHE A 797 -26.77 13.08 13.53
CA PHE A 797 -25.43 13.41 13.03
C PHE A 797 -24.62 12.14 12.83
N ALA A 798 -24.01 11.99 11.66
CA ALA A 798 -23.07 10.90 11.34
C ALA A 798 -22.24 11.28 10.12
N ASP A 799 -21.00 10.78 10.03
CA ASP A 799 -20.22 10.88 8.79
C ASP A 799 -20.76 9.85 7.79
N LEU A 800 -21.32 10.32 6.68
CA LEU A 800 -21.77 9.47 5.57
C LEU A 800 -20.71 9.41 4.47
N ASN A 801 -19.89 10.46 4.32
CA ASN A 801 -19.03 10.62 3.17
C ASN A 801 -17.63 10.00 3.35
N GLY A 802 -17.16 9.88 4.60
CA GLY A 802 -15.87 9.32 5.00
C GLY A 802 -14.74 10.35 5.09
N ASP A 803 -15.05 11.63 5.37
CA ASP A 803 -14.04 12.70 5.54
C ASP A 803 -13.70 13.04 7.00
N GLY A 804 -14.28 12.31 7.95
CA GLY A 804 -14.12 12.48 9.39
C GLY A 804 -15.15 13.41 10.04
N LYS A 805 -15.98 14.12 9.27
CA LYS A 805 -16.94 15.10 9.80
C LYS A 805 -18.36 14.62 9.67
N ALA A 806 -19.08 14.62 10.79
CA ALA A 806 -20.49 14.27 10.78
C ALA A 806 -21.33 15.29 10.00
N GLU A 807 -22.13 14.78 9.07
CA GLU A 807 -23.19 15.50 8.41
C GLU A 807 -24.41 15.69 9.33
N ALA A 808 -25.11 16.82 9.15
CA ALA A 808 -26.44 16.99 9.72
C ALA A 808 -27.46 16.20 8.89
N ILE A 809 -28.32 15.41 9.55
CA ILE A 809 -29.32 14.56 8.91
C ILE A 809 -30.71 14.87 9.49
N ALA A 810 -31.64 15.27 8.62
CA ALA A 810 -33.04 15.50 8.94
C ALA A 810 -33.90 14.26 8.64
N VAL A 811 -34.76 13.89 9.60
CA VAL A 811 -35.82 12.90 9.42
C VAL A 811 -37.14 13.62 9.17
N ASN A 812 -37.53 13.75 7.90
CA ASN A 812 -38.68 14.57 7.49
C ASN A 812 -40.03 13.91 7.86
N ALA A 813 -41.08 14.72 7.91
CA ALA A 813 -42.43 14.27 8.31
C ALA A 813 -43.10 13.33 7.30
N ASP A 814 -42.59 13.26 6.06
CA ASP A 814 -42.98 12.32 5.00
C ASP A 814 -42.13 11.03 4.96
N GLY A 815 -41.23 10.87 5.94
CA GLY A 815 -40.29 9.76 6.01
C GLY A 815 -39.13 9.84 5.02
N THR A 816 -38.89 10.98 4.37
CA THR A 816 -37.65 11.21 3.63
C THR A 816 -36.50 11.57 4.57
N LEU A 817 -35.28 11.21 4.16
CA LEU A 817 -34.05 11.62 4.85
C LEU A 817 -33.33 12.65 4.00
N THR A 818 -32.93 13.76 4.60
CA THR A 818 -32.13 14.81 3.94
C THR A 818 -30.84 15.01 4.73
N ALA A 819 -29.69 15.03 4.07
CA ALA A 819 -28.40 15.30 4.70
C ALA A 819 -27.69 16.50 4.05
N TRP A 820 -26.89 17.21 4.84
CA TRP A 820 -26.09 18.36 4.43
C TRP A 820 -24.59 18.06 4.63
N PRO A 821 -23.76 18.06 3.58
CA PRO A 821 -22.30 17.86 3.69
C PRO A 821 -21.63 18.84 4.67
N ASN A 822 -20.72 18.38 5.53
CA ASN A 822 -20.08 19.24 6.53
C ASN A 822 -18.71 19.79 6.06
N TYR A 823 -18.69 21.00 5.47
CA TYR A 823 -17.44 21.64 5.08
C TYR A 823 -16.82 22.48 6.21
N GLY A 824 -16.76 21.91 7.43
CA GLY A 824 -16.14 22.51 8.62
C GLY A 824 -16.99 23.61 9.26
N VAL A 825 -18.29 23.36 9.45
CA VAL A 825 -19.26 24.41 9.84
C VAL A 825 -18.96 25.08 11.19
N ILE A 826 -18.30 24.38 12.12
CA ILE A 826 -17.91 24.94 13.44
C ILE A 826 -16.53 25.62 13.44
N ASP A 827 -15.84 25.63 12.29
CA ASP A 827 -14.55 26.29 12.04
C ASP A 827 -14.66 27.50 11.09
N GLY A 828 -15.89 28.01 10.89
CA GLY A 828 -16.17 29.12 9.98
C GLY A 828 -16.35 28.70 8.52
N GLY A 829 -16.40 27.39 8.25
CA GLY A 829 -16.89 26.81 7.00
C GLY A 829 -18.43 26.83 6.91
N SER A 830 -19.01 25.92 6.12
CA SER A 830 -20.46 25.90 5.90
C SER A 830 -21.02 24.50 5.65
N TRP A 831 -22.34 24.36 5.79
CA TRP A 831 -23.09 23.25 5.19
C TRP A 831 -23.02 23.30 3.66
N GLY A 832 -22.92 22.14 3.03
CA GLY A 832 -23.08 21.96 1.59
C GLY A 832 -24.56 21.92 1.15
N THR A 833 -24.78 21.79 -0.16
CA THR A 833 -26.12 21.62 -0.74
C THR A 833 -26.78 20.35 -0.19
N PRO A 834 -28.02 20.42 0.34
CA PRO A 834 -28.73 19.25 0.86
C PRO A 834 -28.97 18.20 -0.22
N ARG A 835 -28.86 16.93 0.16
CA ARG A 835 -29.18 15.76 -0.68
C ARG A 835 -30.24 14.91 0.02
N GLN A 836 -31.23 14.42 -0.72
CA GLN A 836 -32.15 13.42 -0.18
C GLN A 836 -31.43 12.07 -0.17
N ILE A 837 -31.10 11.57 1.03
CA ILE A 837 -30.41 10.28 1.16
C ILE A 837 -31.36 9.09 1.23
N GLY A 838 -32.65 9.25 1.52
CA GLY A 838 -33.55 8.09 1.64
C GLY A 838 -35.04 8.42 1.74
N SER A 839 -35.86 7.36 1.90
CA SER A 839 -37.32 7.44 2.05
C SER A 839 -37.89 6.21 2.78
N GLY A 840 -39.10 6.35 3.36
CA GLY A 840 -39.80 5.30 4.13
C GLY A 840 -39.66 5.42 5.66
N TRP A 841 -38.86 6.37 6.14
CA TRP A 841 -38.35 6.46 7.50
C TRP A 841 -39.16 7.39 8.41
N ASN A 842 -40.42 7.05 8.67
CA ASN A 842 -41.39 7.93 9.34
C ASN A 842 -41.14 8.16 10.84
N ASP A 843 -40.51 7.20 11.54
CA ASP A 843 -40.25 7.22 12.98
C ASP A 843 -38.74 7.42 13.25
N PRO A 844 -38.30 8.62 13.68
CA PRO A 844 -36.87 8.89 13.94
C PRO A 844 -36.30 8.05 15.08
N ALA A 845 -37.12 7.58 16.03
CA ALA A 845 -36.63 6.78 17.15
C ALA A 845 -36.09 5.41 16.68
N ARG A 846 -36.47 4.97 15.47
CA ARG A 846 -36.13 3.68 14.84
C ARG A 846 -34.99 3.73 13.83
N ILE A 847 -34.27 4.85 13.75
CA ILE A 847 -33.14 5.04 12.82
C ILE A 847 -31.86 5.22 13.63
N ARG A 848 -30.80 4.49 13.29
CA ARG A 848 -29.43 4.75 13.77
C ARG A 848 -28.50 4.92 12.58
N PHE A 849 -27.34 5.52 12.84
CA PHE A 849 -26.24 5.61 11.91
C PHE A 849 -24.99 5.11 12.64
N ALA A 850 -24.27 4.16 12.05
CA ALA A 850 -23.01 3.63 12.57
C ALA A 850 -22.25 2.94 11.44
N ASP A 851 -20.92 3.05 11.41
CA ASP A 851 -20.10 2.26 10.48
C ASP A 851 -20.09 0.81 10.97
N LEU A 852 -20.86 -0.07 10.36
CA LEU A 852 -20.91 -1.49 10.71
C LEU A 852 -19.87 -2.31 9.94
N ASN A 853 -19.22 -1.74 8.93
CA ASN A 853 -18.40 -2.47 7.97
C ASN A 853 -16.88 -2.21 8.09
N GLY A 854 -16.51 -1.04 8.59
CA GLY A 854 -15.14 -0.59 8.87
C GLY A 854 -14.52 0.24 7.75
N ASP A 855 -15.32 0.85 6.86
CA ASP A 855 -14.85 1.70 5.75
C ASP A 855 -14.92 3.21 6.00
N GLY A 856 -15.24 3.61 7.24
CA GLY A 856 -15.29 5.00 7.71
C GLY A 856 -16.65 5.68 7.52
N LYS A 857 -17.64 5.01 6.92
CA LYS A 857 -18.95 5.59 6.59
C LYS A 857 -20.06 4.97 7.41
N ALA A 858 -20.99 5.78 7.89
CA ALA A 858 -22.09 5.29 8.69
C ALA A 858 -23.24 4.69 7.85
N GLU A 859 -23.43 3.37 7.96
CA GLU A 859 -24.64 2.71 7.48
C GLU A 859 -25.91 3.24 8.15
N VAL A 860 -27.03 3.25 7.43
CA VAL A 860 -28.36 3.39 8.06
C VAL A 860 -28.73 2.05 8.70
N ILE A 861 -29.12 2.08 9.97
CA ILE A 861 -29.78 0.95 10.64
C ILE A 861 -31.24 1.29 10.89
N SER A 862 -32.16 0.44 10.43
CA SER A 862 -33.58 0.48 10.79
C SER A 862 -33.92 -0.50 11.90
N ILE A 863 -34.90 -0.11 12.72
CA ILE A 863 -35.52 -0.94 13.76
C ILE A 863 -37.00 -1.12 13.38
N ASP A 864 -37.31 -2.21 12.68
CA ASP A 864 -38.66 -2.51 12.17
C ASP A 864 -39.67 -2.68 13.32
N ALA A 865 -40.96 -2.61 13.01
CA ALA A 865 -42.04 -2.64 14.00
C ALA A 865 -42.09 -3.92 14.85
N ASP A 866 -41.53 -5.03 14.36
CA ASP A 866 -41.41 -6.34 15.03
C ASP A 866 -40.06 -6.54 15.77
N GLY A 867 -39.20 -5.52 15.79
CA GLY A 867 -37.86 -5.59 16.37
C GLY A 867 -36.82 -6.24 15.47
N THR A 868 -37.08 -6.42 14.17
CA THR A 868 -36.05 -6.74 13.17
C THR A 868 -35.10 -5.55 13.01
N LEU A 869 -33.79 -5.80 13.06
CA LEU A 869 -32.78 -4.80 12.70
C LEU A 869 -32.34 -5.01 11.25
N ARG A 870 -32.25 -3.93 10.46
CA ARG A 870 -31.68 -3.99 9.11
C ARG A 870 -30.60 -2.94 8.92
N ALA A 871 -29.48 -3.33 8.34
CA ALA A 871 -28.48 -2.41 7.82
C ALA A 871 -28.70 -2.14 6.34
N PHE A 872 -28.44 -0.90 5.93
CA PHE A 872 -28.43 -0.44 4.55
C PHE A 872 -27.01 0.01 4.24
N ARG A 873 -26.27 -0.74 3.41
CA ARG A 873 -24.85 -0.48 3.18
C ARG A 873 -24.63 0.81 2.40
N ASP A 874 -23.74 1.67 2.87
CA ASP A 874 -23.23 2.78 2.06
C ASP A 874 -22.18 2.29 1.04
N ILE A 875 -22.21 2.84 -0.17
CA ILE A 875 -21.18 2.65 -1.21
C ILE A 875 -20.76 3.95 -1.92
N ASP A 876 -21.39 5.09 -1.64
CA ASP A 876 -21.25 6.35 -2.41
C ASP A 876 -21.41 7.61 -1.51
N GLY A 877 -21.44 7.40 -0.20
CA GLY A 877 -21.76 8.37 0.83
C GLY A 877 -23.13 9.03 0.65
N ILE A 878 -23.13 10.34 0.91
CA ILE A 878 -24.27 11.25 0.82
C ILE A 878 -24.95 11.33 -0.59
N ASN A 879 -24.53 10.53 -1.57
CA ASN A 879 -25.19 10.32 -2.87
C ASN A 879 -26.38 9.34 -2.86
N ALA A 880 -26.77 8.79 -1.70
CA ALA A 880 -28.01 8.02 -1.50
C ALA A 880 -28.06 6.59 -2.10
N ASN A 881 -26.92 6.05 -2.56
CA ASN A 881 -26.84 4.69 -3.09
C ASN A 881 -26.72 3.64 -1.97
N TRP A 882 -27.83 3.35 -1.29
CA TRP A 882 -27.87 2.24 -0.33
C TRP A 882 -27.95 0.89 -1.05
N VAL A 883 -27.00 -0.01 -0.77
CA VAL A 883 -27.12 -1.42 -1.20
C VAL A 883 -28.10 -2.16 -0.27
N GLY A 884 -28.88 -3.07 -0.87
CA GLY A 884 -30.14 -3.59 -0.32
C GLY A 884 -30.07 -4.14 1.11
N ALA A 885 -31.16 -3.89 1.84
CA ALA A 885 -31.28 -4.11 3.28
C ALA A 885 -30.90 -5.53 3.76
N VAL A 886 -29.83 -5.64 4.54
CA VAL A 886 -29.41 -6.89 5.19
C VAL A 886 -29.99 -6.94 6.59
N GLN A 887 -30.62 -8.05 6.97
CA GLN A 887 -31.08 -8.24 8.36
C GLN A 887 -29.88 -8.51 9.27
N ILE A 888 -29.67 -7.61 10.25
CA ILE A 888 -28.59 -7.71 11.25
C ILE A 888 -29.12 -8.10 12.64
N GLY A 889 -30.42 -8.34 12.83
CA GLY A 889 -30.95 -8.70 14.14
C GLY A 889 -32.45 -8.94 14.18
N SER A 890 -32.95 -9.41 15.33
CA SER A 890 -34.37 -9.62 15.62
C SER A 890 -34.64 -9.52 17.13
N GLY A 891 -35.89 -9.23 17.51
CA GLY A 891 -36.29 -9.10 18.92
C GLY A 891 -36.07 -7.72 19.56
N TRP A 892 -35.51 -6.75 18.83
CA TRP A 892 -35.13 -5.40 19.29
C TRP A 892 -36.34 -4.44 19.37
N ASN A 893 -37.39 -4.89 20.07
CA ASN A 893 -38.70 -4.25 20.16
C ASN A 893 -38.72 -2.90 20.90
N THR A 894 -37.61 -2.46 21.49
CA THR A 894 -37.50 -1.17 22.19
C THR A 894 -36.38 -0.33 21.58
N PRO A 895 -36.68 0.60 20.65
CA PRO A 895 -35.65 1.37 19.95
C PRO A 895 -34.72 2.16 20.89
N ALA A 896 -35.25 2.76 21.96
CA ALA A 896 -34.48 3.48 22.98
C ALA A 896 -33.50 2.60 23.79
N ARG A 897 -33.55 1.27 23.60
CA ARG A 897 -32.62 0.28 24.19
C ARG A 897 -31.66 -0.32 23.16
N THR A 898 -31.63 0.23 21.96
CA THR A 898 -30.80 -0.22 20.83
C THR A 898 -29.83 0.92 20.49
N LEU A 899 -28.58 0.74 20.91
CA LEU A 899 -27.48 1.69 20.78
C LEU A 899 -26.34 1.04 19.99
N PHE A 900 -25.42 1.85 19.49
CA PHE A 900 -24.18 1.39 18.84
C PHE A 900 -22.97 2.10 19.48
N ALA A 901 -21.82 1.42 19.52
CA ALA A 901 -20.61 1.84 20.24
C ALA A 901 -19.32 1.47 19.50
#